data_AF-A0A419FSZ2-F1
#
_entry.id   AF-A0A419FSZ2-F1
#
_cell.length_a   1.000
_cell.length_b   1.000
_cell.length_c   1.000
_cell.angle_alpha   90.00
_cell.angle_beta   90.00
_cell.angle_gamma   90.00
#
_symmetry.space_group_name_H-M   'P 1'
#
loop_
_entity.id
_entity.type
_entity.pdbx_description
1 polymer ?
#
loop_
_entity_poly.entity_id
_entity_poly.type
_entity_poly.pdbx_seq_one_letter_code
_entity_poly.pdbx_strand_id
1 'polypeptide(L)'
;MKSNRVLSFFIILFLLFTLLQQLYLFQKAGELTPREVLPISGKAGTAVVNLCINNPPFFNNTCPANATQNQAYFCKLNGTDANNNSLIFSSENITSLMLFNITPNGTISFTPNNSFVGNHSMNISLNDQLSCSNSIYASVFNITVTDVNDPPYLETNIPDQEWDYGITLFAFFLDDYFNDPDGDALMYTVIGNSAINVSIDSITSQVALTAAECTEEYVIFTAIERYTNETYTANSNFVLLKANCPTEGSDGGDEGGGGAGGGGGIERTCEPDWQCTGWSECYPNGTRSRTCTDWNGCDANNYKNTFIEPCDYPEEVCKEQWDCGEWSACFNLSASGEGIQTITCTDINSCGTFLLQPNLTRNCSVQQPLPSTCNNGIKDENEIGIDCGGVCPACETDLGNNYAWITYALIVLILLIAIILMLYKYYKKEIREFFIRLGWYLTKKHPKAVLLREEAKNRLLQDIAEMEKNIPKRDVQKSAFYLAGIARYYFKEALQLPYEFKPEEFSEKLKKTKIDELLKRIFNEYHSLTYQVEFGKYKVLPYELLVLLDELRLLIFQTSNTTKADGEQQIKNRKTVSLQKIDGVFTGISNAMLAVQFSEIAFAKKTYVQLINPFESLKLSEQERAYRHITRLNDEIRYVSGFTPS
;
A
#
# COMPACT_ATOMS: atom_id res chain seq x y z
N MET A 1 26.96 28.86 14.01
CA MET A 1 27.95 27.81 13.65
C MET A 1 27.37 26.41 13.34
N LYS A 2 26.04 26.15 13.39
CA LYS A 2 25.46 24.85 12.97
C LYS A 2 25.12 24.72 11.48
N SER A 3 24.89 25.85 10.77
CA SER A 3 24.56 25.87 9.33
C SER A 3 25.67 25.33 8.42
N ASN A 4 26.93 25.39 8.87
CA ASN A 4 28.06 24.94 8.05
C ASN A 4 28.17 23.41 7.97
N ARG A 5 27.63 22.65 8.92
CA ARG A 5 27.82 21.19 8.95
C ARG A 5 27.00 20.45 7.89
N VAL A 6 25.79 20.91 7.62
CA VAL A 6 24.92 20.34 6.56
C VAL A 6 25.44 20.73 5.17
N LEU A 7 25.86 21.98 5.02
CA LEU A 7 26.51 22.43 3.79
C LEU A 7 27.81 21.65 3.52
N SER A 8 28.61 21.40 4.56
CA SER A 8 29.81 20.55 4.45
C SER A 8 29.47 19.11 4.04
N PHE A 9 28.38 18.52 4.53
CA PHE A 9 27.95 17.18 4.11
C PHE A 9 27.62 17.13 2.61
N PHE A 10 26.83 18.08 2.10
CA PHE A 10 26.50 18.13 0.67
C PHE A 10 27.71 18.48 -0.20
N ILE A 11 28.61 19.34 0.28
CA ILE A 11 29.88 19.64 -0.41
C ILE A 11 30.76 18.39 -0.49
N ILE A 12 30.88 17.62 0.59
CA ILE A 12 31.68 16.38 0.60
C ILE A 12 31.06 15.34 -0.34
N LEU A 13 29.74 15.17 -0.31
CA LEU A 13 29.04 14.24 -1.21
C LEU A 13 29.20 14.64 -2.68
N PHE A 14 29.08 15.95 -2.98
CA PHE A 14 29.28 16.48 -4.32
C PHE A 14 30.72 16.32 -4.80
N LEU A 15 31.72 16.63 -3.95
CA LEU A 15 33.14 16.43 -4.26
C LEU A 15 33.48 14.95 -4.49
N LEU A 16 32.83 14.04 -3.77
CA LEU A 16 33.05 12.62 -3.92
C LEU A 16 32.42 12.08 -5.23
N PHE A 17 31.25 12.60 -5.60
CA PHE A 17 30.62 12.32 -6.89
C PHE A 17 31.44 12.85 -8.07
N THR A 18 31.98 14.07 -7.97
CA THR A 18 32.84 14.63 -9.02
C THR A 18 34.17 13.89 -9.14
N LEU A 19 34.74 13.41 -8.04
CA LEU A 19 35.96 12.58 -8.06
C LEU A 19 35.71 11.24 -8.76
N LEU A 20 34.58 10.58 -8.47
CA LEU A 20 34.17 9.33 -9.13
C LEU A 20 33.94 9.54 -10.63
N GLN A 21 33.31 10.65 -11.02
CA GLN A 21 33.11 11.01 -12.42
C GLN A 21 34.45 11.25 -13.13
N GLN A 22 35.41 11.91 -12.48
CA GLN A 22 36.76 12.13 -13.03
C GLN A 22 37.52 10.81 -13.19
N LEU A 23 37.47 9.92 -12.20
CA LEU A 23 38.08 8.58 -12.27
C LEU A 23 37.51 7.75 -13.44
N TYR A 24 36.19 7.78 -13.64
CA TYR A 24 35.53 7.12 -14.75
C TYR A 24 35.98 7.69 -16.11
N LEU A 25 36.08 9.01 -16.22
CA LEU A 25 36.58 9.68 -17.44
C LEU A 25 38.06 9.34 -17.71
N PHE A 26 38.90 9.26 -16.68
CA PHE A 26 40.30 8.85 -16.81
C PHE A 26 40.44 7.39 -17.28
N GLN A 27 39.57 6.50 -16.80
CA GLN A 27 39.55 5.10 -17.25
C GLN A 27 39.15 4.99 -18.73
N LYS A 28 38.20 5.80 -19.19
CA LYS A 28 37.81 5.88 -20.62
C LYS A 28 38.84 6.59 -21.50
N ALA A 29 39.59 7.54 -20.95
CA ALA A 29 40.65 8.24 -21.68
C ALA A 29 41.89 7.36 -21.93
N GLY A 30 42.12 6.32 -21.12
CA GLY A 30 43.23 5.38 -21.28
C GLY A 30 43.15 4.45 -22.50
N GLU A 31 41.97 4.31 -23.13
CA GLU A 31 41.75 3.50 -24.35
C GLU A 31 41.95 4.30 -25.65
N LEU A 32 42.24 5.60 -25.56
CA LEU A 32 42.40 6.48 -26.71
C LEU A 32 43.85 6.98 -26.81
N THR A 33 44.77 6.13 -27.27
CA THR A 33 46.06 6.64 -27.78
C THR A 33 45.82 7.33 -29.13
N PRO A 34 46.14 8.63 -29.30
CA PRO A 34 45.97 9.31 -30.57
C PRO A 34 47.05 8.86 -31.56
N ARG A 35 46.62 8.45 -32.75
CA ARG A 35 47.47 8.31 -33.93
C ARG A 35 48.05 9.69 -34.26
N GLU A 36 49.38 9.81 -34.29
CA GLU A 36 50.09 11.04 -34.63
C GLU A 36 49.63 11.59 -35.98
N VAL A 37 49.27 12.87 -36.03
CA VAL A 37 49.02 13.60 -37.28
C VAL A 37 50.03 14.75 -37.38
N LEU A 38 50.93 14.64 -38.37
CA LEU A 38 51.88 15.68 -38.77
C LEU A 38 51.14 16.93 -39.30
N PRO A 39 51.68 18.15 -39.12
CA PRO A 39 51.04 19.35 -39.61
C PRO A 39 51.21 19.48 -41.13
N ILE A 40 50.10 19.47 -41.87
CA ILE A 40 50.10 19.78 -43.30
C ILE A 40 49.83 21.28 -43.47
N SER A 41 50.83 21.98 -44.00
CA SER A 41 50.71 23.31 -44.60
C SER A 41 50.71 23.12 -46.13
N GLY A 42 49.62 23.50 -46.80
CA GLY A 42 49.50 23.42 -48.26
C GLY A 42 48.31 24.20 -48.82
N LYS A 43 48.54 24.91 -49.94
CA LYS A 43 47.53 25.70 -50.68
C LYS A 43 46.56 24.81 -51.47
N ALA A 44 45.32 25.28 -51.53
CA ALA A 44 44.10 24.80 -52.21
C ALA A 44 44.19 23.58 -53.16
N GLY A 45 43.35 22.58 -52.88
CA GLY A 45 42.92 21.53 -53.81
C GLY A 45 41.59 20.91 -53.34
N THR A 46 40.52 21.11 -54.12
CA THR A 46 39.17 20.47 -54.07
C THR A 46 38.50 20.26 -52.70
N ALA A 47 37.40 21.00 -52.46
CA ALA A 47 36.44 20.67 -51.40
C ALA A 47 35.51 19.55 -51.89
N VAL A 48 35.39 18.47 -51.12
CA VAL A 48 34.38 17.42 -51.33
C VAL A 48 33.13 17.82 -50.54
N VAL A 49 32.01 18.01 -51.24
CA VAL A 49 30.69 18.17 -50.62
C VAL A 49 30.05 16.78 -50.57
N ASN A 50 29.94 16.19 -49.37
CA ASN A 50 29.17 14.97 -49.17
C ASN A 50 27.70 15.34 -49.05
N LEU A 51 26.91 15.05 -50.09
CA LEU A 51 25.46 15.16 -50.07
C LEU A 51 24.86 13.80 -49.67
N CYS A 52 24.10 13.76 -48.58
CA CYS A 52 23.36 12.56 -48.17
C CYS A 52 21.99 12.58 -48.83
N ILE A 53 21.77 11.72 -49.82
CA ILE A 53 20.45 11.52 -50.44
C ILE A 53 19.93 10.17 -49.93
N ASN A 54 18.87 10.21 -49.13
CA ASN A 54 18.24 9.01 -48.59
C ASN A 54 16.72 9.13 -48.64
N ASN A 55 16.05 8.03 -48.97
CA ASN A 55 14.61 7.89 -48.87
C ASN A 55 14.31 7.23 -47.52
N PRO A 56 13.58 7.89 -46.61
CA PRO A 56 13.37 7.33 -45.27
C PRO A 56 12.49 6.08 -45.31
N PRO A 57 12.70 5.12 -44.40
CA PRO A 57 11.84 3.95 -44.28
C PRO A 57 10.45 4.33 -43.72
N PHE A 58 9.48 3.42 -43.82
CA PHE A 58 8.16 3.59 -43.20
C PHE A 58 7.50 2.25 -42.85
N PHE A 59 6.55 2.25 -41.92
CA PHE A 59 5.77 1.06 -41.56
C PHE A 59 4.70 0.73 -42.60
N ASN A 60 4.49 -0.54 -42.91
CA ASN A 60 3.49 -0.98 -43.89
C ASN A 60 2.20 -1.53 -43.25
N ASN A 61 2.20 -1.76 -41.93
CA ASN A 61 1.08 -2.29 -41.18
C ASN A 61 1.04 -1.69 -39.77
N THR A 62 -0.08 -1.92 -39.09
CA THR A 62 -0.30 -1.55 -37.69
C THR A 62 -0.71 -2.76 -36.87
N CYS A 63 -0.38 -2.74 -35.59
CA CYS A 63 -0.77 -3.78 -34.64
C CYS A 63 -2.14 -3.50 -34.02
N PRO A 64 -2.88 -4.55 -33.56
CA PRO A 64 -4.11 -4.36 -32.80
C PRO A 64 -3.86 -3.54 -31.54
N ALA A 65 -4.72 -2.54 -31.30
CA ALA A 65 -4.58 -1.63 -30.16
C ALA A 65 -5.20 -2.17 -28.85
N ASN A 66 -5.71 -3.40 -28.84
CA ASN A 66 -6.33 -4.01 -27.66
C ASN A 66 -5.66 -5.34 -27.33
N ALA A 67 -5.45 -5.59 -26.05
CA ALA A 67 -5.09 -6.88 -25.49
C ALA A 67 -6.02 -7.19 -24.31
N THR A 68 -6.08 -8.45 -23.91
CA THR A 68 -6.92 -8.90 -22.79
C THR A 68 -6.03 -9.56 -21.75
N GLN A 69 -6.31 -9.27 -20.47
CA GLN A 69 -5.63 -9.89 -19.33
C GLN A 69 -5.61 -11.42 -19.45
N ASN A 70 -4.50 -12.01 -19.02
CA ASN A 70 -4.21 -13.44 -19.04
C ASN A 70 -4.27 -14.09 -20.44
N GLN A 71 -4.41 -13.30 -21.52
CA GLN A 71 -4.41 -13.77 -22.90
C GLN A 71 -3.12 -13.34 -23.62
N ALA A 72 -2.45 -14.29 -24.28
CA ALA A 72 -1.24 -14.00 -25.04
C ALA A 72 -1.53 -13.03 -26.20
N TYR A 73 -0.77 -11.95 -26.27
CA TYR A 73 -0.77 -10.97 -27.34
C TYR A 73 0.43 -11.20 -28.26
N PHE A 74 0.19 -11.16 -29.57
CA PHE A 74 1.23 -11.29 -30.58
C PHE A 74 0.99 -10.34 -31.75
N CYS A 75 2.01 -9.57 -32.11
CA CYS A 75 2.01 -8.77 -33.33
C CYS A 75 3.39 -8.70 -34.00
N LYS A 76 3.40 -8.69 -35.34
CA LYS A 76 4.60 -8.44 -36.13
C LYS A 76 4.43 -7.17 -36.95
N LEU A 77 5.26 -6.16 -36.67
CA LEU A 77 5.41 -4.97 -37.48
C LEU A 77 6.35 -5.22 -38.65
N ASN A 78 6.01 -4.67 -39.79
CA ASN A 78 6.77 -4.75 -41.01
C ASN A 78 7.04 -3.32 -41.53
N GLY A 79 8.21 -3.15 -42.15
CA GLY A 79 8.67 -1.88 -42.70
C GLY A 79 9.15 -2.06 -44.13
N THR A 80 9.13 -0.98 -44.90
CA THR A 80 9.67 -0.94 -46.26
C THR A 80 10.55 0.28 -46.43
N ASP A 81 11.56 0.11 -47.27
CA ASP A 81 12.44 1.18 -47.72
C ASP A 81 12.53 1.15 -49.26
N ALA A 82 12.58 2.32 -49.88
CA ALA A 82 12.54 2.47 -51.34
C ALA A 82 13.81 1.93 -52.03
N ASN A 83 14.90 1.83 -51.28
CA ASN A 83 16.19 1.32 -51.72
C ASN A 83 16.44 -0.12 -51.25
N ASN A 84 15.44 -0.74 -50.61
CA ASN A 84 15.46 -2.10 -50.07
C ASN A 84 16.63 -2.33 -49.09
N ASN A 85 16.96 -1.30 -48.30
CA ASN A 85 17.95 -1.37 -47.23
C ASN A 85 17.49 -2.30 -46.09
N SER A 86 18.47 -2.80 -45.32
CA SER A 86 18.18 -3.61 -44.12
C SER A 86 17.58 -2.72 -43.04
N LEU A 87 16.45 -3.14 -42.49
CA LEU A 87 15.71 -2.37 -41.49
C LEU A 87 15.89 -2.95 -40.09
N ILE A 88 16.17 -2.10 -39.11
CA ILE A 88 16.24 -2.48 -37.70
C ILE A 88 15.13 -1.75 -36.94
N PHE A 89 14.35 -2.52 -36.19
CA PHE A 89 13.33 -2.00 -35.29
C PHE A 89 13.92 -1.73 -33.90
N SER A 90 13.49 -0.64 -33.27
CA SER A 90 13.79 -0.36 -31.86
C SER A 90 12.61 0.33 -31.19
N SER A 91 12.60 0.34 -29.87
CA SER A 91 11.58 1.02 -29.07
C SER A 91 12.20 1.86 -27.96
N GLU A 92 11.64 3.03 -27.71
CA GLU A 92 12.01 3.96 -26.65
C GLU A 92 10.77 4.51 -25.94
N ASN A 93 10.94 5.18 -24.80
CA ASN A 93 9.86 5.77 -24.00
C ASN A 93 8.71 4.80 -23.70
N ILE A 94 9.08 3.59 -23.26
CA ILE A 94 8.15 2.52 -22.95
C ILE A 94 7.49 2.78 -21.58
N THR A 95 6.16 2.76 -21.51
CA THR A 95 5.43 2.92 -20.24
C THR A 95 5.58 1.72 -19.30
N SER A 96 5.74 0.51 -19.85
CA SER A 96 5.96 -0.72 -19.09
C SER A 96 6.98 -1.65 -19.75
N LEU A 97 8.21 -1.66 -19.25
CA LEU A 97 9.34 -2.41 -19.83
C LEU A 97 9.13 -3.94 -19.83
N MET A 98 8.23 -4.45 -18.99
CA MET A 98 7.91 -5.88 -18.90
C MET A 98 6.86 -6.34 -19.93
N LEU A 99 6.08 -5.42 -20.48
CA LEU A 99 5.09 -5.69 -21.54
C LEU A 99 5.67 -5.44 -22.95
N PHE A 100 6.43 -4.35 -23.12
CA PHE A 100 6.79 -3.84 -24.43
C PHE A 100 8.28 -3.98 -24.69
N ASN A 101 8.70 -5.11 -25.24
CA ASN A 101 9.99 -5.20 -25.93
C ASN A 101 9.74 -5.57 -27.39
N ILE A 102 10.14 -4.72 -28.32
CA ILE A 102 10.14 -5.05 -29.74
C ILE A 102 11.46 -5.72 -30.09
N THR A 103 11.40 -6.90 -30.67
CA THR A 103 12.60 -7.54 -31.22
C THR A 103 13.14 -6.71 -32.40
N PRO A 104 14.45 -6.78 -32.72
CA PRO A 104 15.02 -6.12 -33.90
C PRO A 104 14.33 -6.49 -35.23
N ASN A 105 13.61 -7.61 -35.26
CA ASN A 105 12.82 -8.11 -36.38
C ASN A 105 11.36 -7.60 -36.40
N GLY A 106 11.00 -6.66 -35.52
CA GLY A 106 9.68 -6.03 -35.49
C GLY A 106 8.59 -6.83 -34.76
N THR A 107 8.93 -7.88 -34.00
CA THR A 107 7.94 -8.71 -33.28
C THR A 107 7.73 -8.20 -31.86
N ILE A 108 6.46 -8.11 -31.45
CA ILE A 108 5.96 -7.73 -30.12
C ILE A 108 5.15 -8.93 -29.59
N SER A 109 5.52 -9.47 -28.44
CA SER A 109 4.80 -10.59 -27.81
C SER A 109 4.85 -10.53 -26.30
N PHE A 110 3.71 -10.65 -25.64
CA PHE A 110 3.58 -10.64 -24.18
C PHE A 110 2.24 -11.26 -23.74
N THR A 111 2.13 -11.58 -22.46
CA THR A 111 0.87 -11.95 -21.81
C THR A 111 0.65 -10.99 -20.64
N PRO A 112 -0.33 -10.07 -20.69
CA PRO A 112 -0.57 -9.14 -19.60
C PRO A 112 -1.23 -9.87 -18.42
N ASN A 113 -0.82 -9.54 -17.19
CA ASN A 113 -1.48 -9.95 -15.95
C ASN A 113 -2.24 -8.76 -15.35
N ASN A 114 -2.82 -8.90 -14.16
CA ASN A 114 -3.67 -7.84 -13.61
C ASN A 114 -2.94 -6.50 -13.40
N SER A 115 -1.63 -6.53 -13.06
CA SER A 115 -0.82 -5.31 -12.90
C SER A 115 -0.64 -4.50 -14.18
N PHE A 116 -1.00 -5.08 -15.33
CA PHE A 116 -0.85 -4.52 -16.66
C PHE A 116 -2.16 -4.04 -17.28
N VAL A 117 -3.29 -4.11 -16.56
CA VAL A 117 -4.59 -3.58 -17.01
C VAL A 117 -4.51 -2.06 -17.19
N GLY A 118 -5.13 -1.54 -18.26
CA GLY A 118 -5.13 -0.12 -18.61
C GLY A 118 -4.33 0.23 -19.87
N ASN A 119 -3.98 1.51 -20.00
CA ASN A 119 -3.39 2.06 -21.22
C ASN A 119 -1.86 2.13 -21.15
N HIS A 120 -1.22 1.70 -22.24
CA HIS A 120 0.23 1.70 -22.38
C HIS A 120 0.67 2.24 -23.72
N SER A 121 1.90 2.76 -23.78
CA SER A 121 2.48 3.27 -25.02
C SER A 121 3.99 3.06 -25.12
N MET A 122 4.47 3.05 -26.37
CA MET A 122 5.89 3.09 -26.70
C MET A 122 6.14 3.85 -28.00
N ASN A 123 7.30 4.50 -28.11
CA ASN A 123 7.78 5.03 -29.38
C ASN A 123 8.53 3.93 -30.12
N ILE A 124 8.02 3.50 -31.26
CA ILE A 124 8.68 2.52 -32.12
C ILE A 124 9.41 3.27 -33.23
N SER A 125 10.65 2.89 -33.48
CA SER A 125 11.46 3.43 -34.57
C SER A 125 11.94 2.34 -35.52
N LEU A 126 12.14 2.73 -36.77
CA LEU A 126 12.59 1.91 -37.88
C LEU A 126 13.79 2.60 -38.52
N ASN A 127 14.94 1.93 -38.57
CA ASN A 127 16.21 2.50 -39.01
C ASN A 127 16.76 1.73 -40.22
N ASP A 128 17.03 2.43 -41.32
CA ASP A 128 17.61 1.90 -42.58
C ASP A 128 19.14 1.72 -42.56
N GLN A 129 19.79 2.01 -41.43
CA GLN A 129 21.22 1.91 -41.18
C GLN A 129 22.10 2.88 -41.98
N LEU A 130 21.52 3.89 -42.63
CA LEU A 130 22.29 4.93 -43.31
C LEU A 130 22.69 6.05 -42.36
N SER A 131 23.82 6.69 -42.63
CA SER A 131 24.34 7.83 -41.85
C SER A 131 23.71 9.17 -42.25
N CYS A 132 22.53 9.15 -42.87
CA CYS A 132 21.78 10.36 -43.21
C CYS A 132 20.91 10.81 -42.02
N SER A 133 20.58 12.10 -41.96
CA SER A 133 19.75 12.67 -40.88
C SER A 133 18.31 12.14 -40.84
N ASN A 134 17.85 11.46 -41.90
CA ASN A 134 16.51 10.92 -42.06
C ASN A 134 16.50 9.38 -42.16
N SER A 135 17.51 8.69 -41.62
CA SER A 135 17.57 7.22 -41.61
C SER A 135 16.57 6.56 -40.66
N ILE A 136 15.88 7.36 -39.83
CA ILE A 136 14.96 6.88 -38.79
C ILE A 136 13.55 7.39 -39.07
N TYR A 137 12.59 6.48 -39.07
CA TYR A 137 11.16 6.76 -38.99
C TYR A 137 10.64 6.35 -37.62
N ALA A 138 9.84 7.18 -36.96
CA ALA A 138 9.29 6.90 -35.64
C ALA A 138 7.78 7.11 -35.57
N SER A 139 7.10 6.26 -34.81
CA SER A 139 5.65 6.34 -34.54
C SER A 139 5.35 5.94 -33.10
N VAL A 140 4.23 6.42 -32.56
CA VAL A 140 3.74 6.03 -31.23
C VAL A 140 2.80 4.84 -31.38
N PHE A 141 3.08 3.76 -30.66
CA PHE A 141 2.18 2.62 -30.53
C PHE A 141 1.48 2.70 -29.18
N ASN A 142 0.15 2.67 -29.20
CA ASN A 142 -0.70 2.65 -28.01
C ASN A 142 -1.44 1.32 -27.96
N ILE A 143 -1.55 0.76 -26.76
CA ILE A 143 -2.39 -0.40 -26.51
C ILE A 143 -3.19 -0.25 -25.23
N THR A 144 -4.41 -0.77 -25.23
CA THR A 144 -5.29 -0.87 -24.06
C THR A 144 -5.41 -2.34 -23.68
N VAL A 145 -5.03 -2.67 -22.45
CA VAL A 145 -5.27 -3.99 -21.85
C VAL A 145 -6.62 -3.94 -21.14
N THR A 146 -7.54 -4.79 -21.57
CA THR A 146 -8.86 -4.95 -20.95
C THR A 146 -8.78 -5.94 -19.79
N ASP A 147 -9.38 -5.52 -18.69
CA ASP A 147 -9.59 -6.30 -17.47
C ASP A 147 -10.51 -7.51 -17.70
N VAL A 148 -10.26 -8.61 -16.99
CA VAL A 148 -11.13 -9.79 -16.94
C VAL A 148 -11.27 -10.18 -15.48
N ASN A 149 -12.52 -10.31 -15.00
CA ASN A 149 -12.79 -10.60 -13.59
C ASN A 149 -12.09 -11.87 -13.10
N ASP A 150 -11.27 -11.71 -12.07
CA ASP A 150 -10.58 -12.72 -11.29
C ASP A 150 -11.25 -12.80 -9.89
N PRO A 151 -11.75 -13.97 -9.47
CA PRO A 151 -12.52 -14.09 -8.23
C PRO A 151 -11.70 -13.80 -6.96
N PRO A 152 -12.36 -13.47 -5.83
CA PRO A 152 -11.68 -13.26 -4.56
C PRO A 152 -11.02 -14.55 -4.06
N TYR A 153 -10.00 -14.38 -3.24
CA TYR A 153 -9.34 -15.49 -2.56
C TYR A 153 -8.92 -15.11 -1.13
N LEU A 154 -8.67 -16.13 -0.30
CA LEU A 154 -8.09 -15.95 1.02
C LEU A 154 -6.57 -15.76 0.88
N GLU A 155 -6.08 -14.56 1.16
CA GLU A 155 -4.65 -14.25 1.09
C GLU A 155 -3.91 -14.77 2.31
N THR A 156 -4.49 -14.59 3.51
CA THR A 156 -3.92 -15.06 4.76
C THR A 156 -4.98 -15.68 5.67
N ASN A 157 -4.57 -16.67 6.48
CA ASN A 157 -5.48 -17.31 7.42
C ASN A 157 -5.91 -16.35 8.53
N ILE A 158 -7.20 -16.39 8.88
CA ILE A 158 -7.80 -15.65 9.99
C ILE A 158 -7.45 -16.33 11.31
N PRO A 159 -6.92 -15.61 12.31
CA PRO A 159 -6.54 -16.17 13.61
C PRO A 159 -7.75 -16.36 14.54
N ASP A 160 -7.65 -17.38 15.39
CA ASP A 160 -8.61 -17.65 16.46
C ASP A 160 -8.75 -16.45 17.44
N GLN A 161 -9.94 -16.29 18.01
CA GLN A 161 -10.28 -15.18 18.92
C GLN A 161 -10.73 -15.68 20.28
N GLU A 162 -10.26 -15.00 21.33
CA GLU A 162 -10.61 -15.29 22.71
C GLU A 162 -10.90 -13.98 23.47
N TRP A 163 -12.02 -13.91 24.19
CA TRP A 163 -12.42 -12.73 24.97
C TRP A 163 -13.30 -13.10 26.16
N ASP A 164 -13.52 -12.15 27.08
CA ASP A 164 -14.41 -12.36 28.23
C ASP A 164 -15.89 -12.23 27.83
N TYR A 165 -16.72 -13.19 28.25
CA TYR A 165 -18.16 -13.16 27.97
C TYR A 165 -18.84 -11.89 28.50
N GLY A 166 -19.93 -11.47 27.86
CA GLY A 166 -20.66 -10.25 28.23
C GLY A 166 -20.02 -8.93 27.77
N ILE A 167 -18.85 -8.97 27.12
CA ILE A 167 -18.22 -7.82 26.46
C ILE A 167 -18.28 -8.01 24.94
N THR A 168 -18.36 -6.91 24.19
CA THR A 168 -18.19 -6.91 22.74
C THR A 168 -16.70 -6.77 22.39
N LEU A 169 -16.13 -7.77 21.73
CA LEU A 169 -14.79 -7.70 21.17
C LEU A 169 -14.86 -7.15 19.74
N PHE A 170 -14.16 -6.06 19.46
CA PHE A 170 -13.87 -5.62 18.09
C PHE A 170 -12.58 -6.29 17.65
N ALA A 171 -12.70 -7.36 16.86
CA ALA A 171 -11.62 -8.31 16.61
C ALA A 171 -10.69 -7.84 15.49
N PHE A 172 -11.09 -8.05 14.24
CA PHE A 172 -10.28 -7.80 13.05
C PHE A 172 -11.14 -7.29 11.88
N PHE A 173 -10.50 -6.87 10.81
CA PHE A 173 -11.13 -6.46 9.56
C PHE A 173 -10.97 -7.57 8.52
N LEU A 174 -12.03 -7.94 7.81
CA LEU A 174 -11.97 -9.06 6.84
C LEU A 174 -11.19 -8.70 5.57
N ASP A 175 -11.12 -7.41 5.22
CA ASP A 175 -10.30 -6.91 4.11
C ASP A 175 -8.79 -7.11 4.33
N ASP A 176 -8.34 -7.39 5.56
CA ASP A 176 -6.93 -7.71 5.84
C ASP A 176 -6.57 -9.17 5.45
N TYR A 177 -7.57 -10.02 5.20
CA TYR A 177 -7.38 -11.47 4.98
C TYR A 177 -7.87 -11.94 3.61
N PHE A 178 -8.89 -11.29 3.07
CA PHE A 178 -9.39 -11.55 1.71
C PHE A 178 -8.87 -10.49 0.76
N ASN A 179 -8.45 -10.94 -0.41
CA ASN A 179 -8.03 -10.05 -1.48
C ASN A 179 -8.78 -10.41 -2.77
N ASP A 180 -9.13 -9.37 -3.51
CA ASP A 180 -9.66 -9.46 -4.85
C ASP A 180 -8.60 -8.90 -5.81
N PRO A 181 -8.12 -9.68 -6.79
CA PRO A 181 -7.09 -9.21 -7.71
C PRO A 181 -7.46 -7.91 -8.41
N ASP A 182 -8.73 -7.73 -8.77
CA ASP A 182 -9.23 -6.60 -9.58
C ASP A 182 -9.58 -5.37 -8.71
N GLY A 183 -9.62 -5.58 -7.39
CA GLY A 183 -9.96 -4.54 -6.42
C GLY A 183 -11.46 -4.30 -6.35
N ASP A 184 -12.26 -5.30 -6.73
CA ASP A 184 -13.71 -5.23 -6.60
C ASP A 184 -14.15 -5.26 -5.14
N ALA A 185 -15.31 -4.65 -4.89
CA ALA A 185 -15.82 -4.49 -3.54
C ALA A 185 -16.37 -5.82 -3.00
N LEU A 186 -15.75 -6.33 -1.94
CA LEU A 186 -16.16 -7.57 -1.29
C LEU A 186 -17.25 -7.33 -0.23
N MET A 187 -18.23 -8.25 -0.21
CA MET A 187 -19.18 -8.39 0.89
C MET A 187 -18.82 -9.63 1.69
N TYR A 188 -19.17 -9.64 2.98
CA TYR A 188 -18.82 -10.75 3.85
C TYR A 188 -20.05 -11.34 4.53
N THR A 189 -20.03 -12.66 4.66
CA THR A 189 -20.98 -13.42 5.47
C THR A 189 -20.23 -14.37 6.38
N VAL A 190 -20.91 -14.85 7.43
CA VAL A 190 -20.36 -15.82 8.37
C VAL A 190 -21.34 -16.97 8.53
N ILE A 191 -20.80 -18.18 8.64
CA ILE A 191 -21.54 -19.40 8.94
C ILE A 191 -20.91 -20.12 10.14
N GLY A 192 -21.71 -20.95 10.82
CA GLY A 192 -21.29 -21.69 12.01
C GLY A 192 -21.48 -20.94 13.32
N ASN A 193 -21.94 -19.68 13.28
CA ASN A 193 -22.18 -18.88 14.48
C ASN A 193 -23.59 -19.14 15.06
N SER A 194 -23.68 -19.97 16.08
CA SER A 194 -24.93 -20.39 16.71
C SER A 194 -25.12 -19.85 18.12
N ALA A 195 -24.03 -19.74 18.88
CA ALA A 195 -24.00 -19.25 20.25
C ALA A 195 -23.33 -17.87 20.37
N ILE A 196 -22.49 -17.49 19.40
CA ILE A 196 -21.81 -16.20 19.36
C ILE A 196 -22.47 -15.33 18.30
N ASN A 197 -22.83 -14.11 18.71
CA ASN A 197 -23.30 -13.12 17.78
C ASN A 197 -22.11 -12.47 17.07
N VAL A 198 -22.05 -12.64 15.74
CA VAL A 198 -21.02 -12.07 14.88
C VAL A 198 -21.66 -10.98 14.04
N SER A 199 -21.21 -9.73 14.22
CA SER A 199 -21.63 -8.59 13.43
C SER A 199 -20.47 -8.14 12.55
N ILE A 200 -20.70 -8.04 11.25
CA ILE A 200 -19.71 -7.55 10.28
C ILE A 200 -20.17 -6.17 9.80
N ASP A 201 -19.34 -5.15 9.97
CA ASP A 201 -19.62 -3.81 9.46
C ASP A 201 -19.46 -3.78 7.93
N SER A 202 -20.51 -3.43 7.20
CA SER A 202 -20.54 -3.51 5.74
C SER A 202 -19.69 -2.46 5.01
N ILE A 203 -19.10 -1.50 5.73
CA ILE A 203 -18.27 -0.43 5.15
C ILE A 203 -16.80 -0.63 5.49
N THR A 204 -16.54 -1.01 6.74
CA THR A 204 -15.18 -1.16 7.27
C THR A 204 -14.70 -2.59 7.30
N SER A 205 -15.57 -3.58 7.07
CA SER A 205 -15.34 -5.02 7.26
C SER A 205 -14.96 -5.45 8.68
N GLN A 206 -15.15 -4.57 9.67
CA GLN A 206 -14.83 -4.86 11.07
C GLN A 206 -15.76 -5.93 11.64
N VAL A 207 -15.18 -6.97 12.21
CA VAL A 207 -15.90 -8.03 12.93
C VAL A 207 -16.03 -7.65 14.41
N ALA A 208 -17.27 -7.58 14.88
CA ALA A 208 -17.62 -7.43 16.28
C ALA A 208 -18.26 -8.73 16.80
N LEU A 209 -17.67 -9.27 17.88
CA LEU A 209 -18.07 -10.53 18.49
C LEU A 209 -18.73 -10.25 19.84
N THR A 210 -19.88 -10.85 20.10
CA THR A 210 -20.57 -10.74 21.39
C THR A 210 -21.17 -12.08 21.78
N ALA A 211 -20.92 -12.52 23.01
CA ALA A 211 -21.49 -13.74 23.57
C ALA A 211 -22.19 -13.42 24.90
N ALA A 212 -23.41 -13.94 25.07
CA ALA A 212 -24.20 -13.75 26.28
C ALA A 212 -23.77 -14.69 27.42
N GLU A 213 -23.14 -15.82 27.08
CA GLU A 213 -22.68 -16.87 28.00
C GLU A 213 -21.30 -17.36 27.56
N CYS A 214 -20.61 -18.13 28.41
CA CYS A 214 -19.34 -18.73 28.03
C CYS A 214 -19.59 -19.82 26.98
N THR A 215 -18.93 -19.70 25.83
CA THR A 215 -19.15 -20.62 24.70
C THR A 215 -17.90 -20.65 23.81
N GLU A 216 -17.76 -21.71 23.04
CA GLU A 216 -16.74 -21.83 22.01
C GLU A 216 -17.36 -22.42 20.74
N GLU A 217 -17.10 -21.83 19.58
CA GLU A 217 -17.57 -22.36 18.29
C GLU A 217 -16.59 -22.04 17.15
N TYR A 218 -16.62 -22.87 16.12
CA TYR A 218 -15.86 -22.66 14.89
C TYR A 218 -16.73 -21.99 13.84
N VAL A 219 -16.21 -20.92 13.26
CA VAL A 219 -16.89 -20.19 12.18
C VAL A 219 -16.06 -20.20 10.90
N ILE A 220 -16.75 -20.00 9.78
CA ILE A 220 -16.15 -19.72 8.48
C ILE A 220 -16.70 -18.39 7.98
N PHE A 221 -15.81 -17.47 7.62
CA PHE A 221 -16.16 -16.25 6.92
C PHE A 221 -16.09 -16.50 5.41
N THR A 222 -17.05 -15.95 4.68
CA THR A 222 -17.11 -16.04 3.22
C THR A 222 -17.08 -14.65 2.64
N ALA A 223 -16.07 -14.35 1.83
CA ALA A 223 -16.05 -13.19 0.95
C ALA A 223 -16.92 -13.49 -0.27
N ILE A 224 -17.71 -12.51 -0.68
CA ILE A 224 -18.67 -12.59 -1.78
C ILE A 224 -18.43 -11.40 -2.68
N GLU A 225 -18.14 -11.70 -3.93
CA GLU A 225 -17.90 -10.76 -5.02
C GLU A 225 -19.03 -10.92 -6.04
N ARG A 226 -19.52 -9.79 -6.57
CA ARG A 226 -20.64 -9.75 -7.50
C ARG A 226 -20.23 -9.02 -8.77
N TYR A 227 -19.58 -9.74 -9.66
CA TYR A 227 -19.34 -9.27 -11.00
C TYR A 227 -20.54 -9.49 -11.92
N THR A 228 -21.11 -8.39 -12.41
CA THR A 228 -22.27 -8.39 -13.33
C THR A 228 -23.50 -9.12 -12.77
N ASN A 229 -23.72 -10.38 -13.15
CA ASN A 229 -24.82 -11.25 -12.69
C ASN A 229 -24.32 -12.60 -12.12
N GLU A 230 -23.02 -12.77 -12.01
CA GLU A 230 -22.41 -13.96 -11.41
C GLU A 230 -22.00 -13.64 -9.97
N THR A 231 -21.80 -14.68 -9.16
CA THR A 231 -21.38 -14.53 -7.77
C THR A 231 -20.20 -15.43 -7.53
N TYR A 232 -19.09 -14.82 -7.15
CA TYR A 232 -17.85 -15.48 -6.83
C TYR A 232 -17.64 -15.43 -5.33
N THR A 233 -17.07 -16.49 -4.75
CA THR A 233 -16.93 -16.59 -3.30
C THR A 233 -15.62 -17.22 -2.88
N ALA A 234 -15.07 -16.74 -1.78
CA ALA A 234 -13.92 -17.34 -1.11
C ALA A 234 -14.23 -17.60 0.37
N ASN A 235 -13.89 -18.78 0.86
CA ASN A 235 -14.06 -19.15 2.25
C ASN A 235 -12.75 -18.99 3.03
N SER A 236 -12.85 -18.60 4.30
CA SER A 236 -11.73 -18.60 5.24
C SER A 236 -11.36 -20.02 5.69
N ASN A 237 -10.25 -20.15 6.40
CA ASN A 237 -10.03 -21.28 7.30
C ASN A 237 -11.09 -21.33 8.41
N PHE A 238 -11.16 -22.44 9.15
CA PHE A 238 -11.91 -22.49 10.39
C PHE A 238 -11.28 -21.54 11.42
N VAL A 239 -12.11 -20.70 12.03
CA VAL A 239 -11.73 -19.74 13.07
C VAL A 239 -12.41 -20.13 14.36
N LEU A 240 -11.65 -20.46 15.40
CA LEU A 240 -12.18 -20.70 16.74
C LEU A 240 -12.52 -19.37 17.39
N LEU A 241 -13.77 -19.23 17.84
CA LEU A 241 -14.23 -18.11 18.64
C LEU A 241 -14.56 -18.62 20.05
N LYS A 242 -13.92 -18.05 21.07
CA LYS A 242 -14.06 -18.50 22.46
C LYS A 242 -14.36 -17.35 23.41
N ALA A 243 -15.55 -17.38 24.01
CA ALA A 243 -15.96 -16.50 25.09
C ALA A 243 -15.66 -17.15 26.44
N ASN A 244 -14.67 -16.63 27.15
CA ASN A 244 -14.18 -17.13 28.43
C ASN A 244 -15.11 -16.79 29.59
N CYS A 245 -15.14 -17.72 30.55
CA CYS A 245 -15.71 -17.47 31.86
C CYS A 245 -14.74 -16.70 32.76
N PRO A 246 -15.25 -15.82 33.63
CA PRO A 246 -14.47 -15.27 34.72
C PRO A 246 -14.05 -16.43 35.62
N THR A 247 -12.74 -16.57 35.79
CA THR A 247 -12.21 -17.45 36.83
C THR A 247 -12.70 -16.90 38.17
N GLU A 248 -13.53 -17.66 38.90
CA GLU A 248 -13.85 -17.31 40.28
C GLU A 248 -12.54 -17.08 41.02
N GLY A 249 -12.39 -15.87 41.58
CA GLY A 249 -11.20 -15.48 42.29
C GLY A 249 -10.95 -16.45 43.44
N SER A 250 -9.80 -17.12 43.42
CA SER A 250 -9.25 -17.72 44.62
C SER A 250 -8.90 -16.60 45.58
N ASP A 251 -9.85 -16.23 46.43
CA ASP A 251 -9.63 -15.38 47.58
C ASP A 251 -8.66 -16.14 48.50
N GLY A 252 -7.42 -15.65 48.58
CA GLY A 252 -6.37 -16.19 49.43
C GLY A 252 -6.66 -15.84 50.89
N GLY A 253 -7.64 -16.52 51.48
CA GLY A 253 -7.91 -16.54 52.91
C GLY A 253 -7.12 -17.66 53.56
N ASP A 254 -5.94 -17.34 54.09
CA ASP A 254 -5.26 -18.13 55.10
C ASP A 254 -6.14 -18.16 56.36
N GLU A 255 -6.73 -19.31 56.68
CA GLU A 255 -7.09 -19.69 58.05
C GLU A 255 -7.19 -21.22 58.16
N GLY A 256 -6.35 -21.80 59.01
CA GLY A 256 -6.26 -23.24 59.23
C GLY A 256 -7.32 -23.80 60.17
N GLY A 257 -7.49 -25.13 60.14
CA GLY A 257 -8.17 -25.86 61.22
C GLY A 257 -8.88 -27.13 60.74
N GLY A 258 -8.37 -28.29 61.16
CA GLY A 258 -8.80 -29.63 60.76
C GLY A 258 -10.23 -30.07 61.12
N GLY A 259 -10.60 -31.28 60.68
CA GLY A 259 -11.71 -32.04 61.24
C GLY A 259 -12.43 -32.95 60.25
N ALA A 260 -12.32 -34.26 60.46
CA ALA A 260 -12.92 -35.32 59.67
C ALA A 260 -14.46 -35.44 59.80
N GLY A 261 -15.10 -36.07 58.81
CA GLY A 261 -16.46 -36.58 58.92
C GLY A 261 -16.97 -37.22 57.63
N GLY A 262 -16.87 -38.55 57.55
CA GLY A 262 -17.35 -39.33 56.41
C GLY A 262 -18.88 -39.47 56.34
N GLY A 263 -19.39 -39.63 55.12
CA GLY A 263 -20.74 -40.04 54.82
C GLY A 263 -20.76 -40.71 53.44
N GLY A 264 -20.62 -42.03 53.43
CA GLY A 264 -20.70 -42.84 52.22
C GLY A 264 -22.12 -42.86 51.66
N GLY A 265 -22.32 -42.21 50.53
CA GLY A 265 -23.46 -42.39 49.65
C GLY A 265 -23.01 -43.18 48.43
N ILE A 266 -23.48 -44.42 48.33
CA ILE A 266 -23.49 -45.28 47.14
C ILE A 266 -23.52 -44.45 45.85
N GLU A 267 -22.39 -44.46 45.14
CA GLU A 267 -22.23 -43.90 43.80
C GLU A 267 -23.16 -44.66 42.85
N ARG A 268 -24.35 -44.10 42.62
CA ARG A 268 -25.11 -44.48 41.44
C ARG A 268 -24.40 -43.83 40.27
N THR A 269 -23.58 -44.60 39.57
CA THR A 269 -23.17 -44.28 38.19
C THR A 269 -24.43 -44.05 37.38
N CYS A 270 -24.66 -42.81 36.98
CA CYS A 270 -25.75 -42.44 36.09
C CYS A 270 -25.42 -43.02 34.71
N GLU A 271 -26.26 -43.94 34.21
CA GLU A 271 -26.07 -44.60 32.92
C GLU A 271 -26.79 -43.75 31.84
N PRO A 272 -26.05 -43.11 30.91
CA PRO A 272 -26.63 -42.13 29.98
C PRO A 272 -27.50 -42.80 28.90
N ASP A 273 -28.65 -42.20 28.60
CA ASP A 273 -29.60 -42.62 27.55
C ASP A 273 -29.62 -41.57 26.42
N TRP A 274 -28.81 -41.83 25.39
CA TRP A 274 -28.57 -40.89 24.30
C TRP A 274 -29.66 -40.95 23.23
N GLN A 275 -30.33 -39.82 23.02
CA GLN A 275 -31.25 -39.59 21.91
C GLN A 275 -30.59 -38.64 20.89
N CYS A 276 -30.43 -39.07 19.64
CA CYS A 276 -29.77 -38.29 18.60
C CYS A 276 -30.76 -37.78 17.55
N THR A 277 -30.52 -36.57 17.03
CA THR A 277 -31.18 -36.09 15.81
C THR A 277 -30.75 -36.91 14.59
N GLY A 278 -31.53 -36.82 13.51
CA GLY A 278 -31.12 -37.35 12.21
C GLY A 278 -29.86 -36.64 11.70
N TRP A 279 -29.07 -37.33 10.87
CA TRP A 279 -27.92 -36.73 10.21
C TRP A 279 -28.34 -35.60 9.26
N SER A 280 -27.54 -34.53 9.20
CA SER A 280 -27.66 -33.45 8.22
C SER A 280 -27.44 -33.96 6.79
N GLU A 281 -27.78 -33.14 5.81
CA GLU A 281 -27.32 -33.34 4.43
C GLU A 281 -25.78 -33.32 4.36
N CYS A 282 -25.24 -33.96 3.34
CA CYS A 282 -23.80 -34.07 3.15
C CYS A 282 -23.23 -32.71 2.71
N TYR A 283 -22.21 -32.23 3.41
CA TYR A 283 -21.51 -31.00 3.08
C TYR A 283 -20.50 -31.24 1.92
N PRO A 284 -20.12 -30.20 1.15
CA PRO A 284 -19.21 -30.34 0.00
C PRO A 284 -17.81 -30.88 0.33
N ASN A 285 -17.41 -30.88 1.61
CA ASN A 285 -16.18 -31.48 2.09
C ASN A 285 -16.30 -32.99 2.42
N GLY A 286 -17.44 -33.61 2.08
CA GLY A 286 -17.70 -35.04 2.27
C GLY A 286 -18.01 -35.43 3.71
N THR A 287 -18.62 -34.54 4.50
CA THR A 287 -18.99 -34.83 5.90
C THR A 287 -20.43 -34.43 6.22
N ARG A 288 -21.03 -35.04 7.24
CA ARG A 288 -22.36 -34.69 7.77
C ARG A 288 -22.34 -34.68 9.29
N SER A 289 -23.27 -33.96 9.90
CA SER A 289 -23.32 -33.77 11.36
C SER A 289 -24.65 -34.19 11.97
N ARG A 290 -24.64 -34.61 13.24
CA ARG A 290 -25.84 -34.78 14.06
C ARG A 290 -25.56 -34.42 15.51
N THR A 291 -26.60 -34.16 16.28
CA THR A 291 -26.50 -33.78 17.70
C THR A 291 -27.19 -34.83 18.56
N CYS A 292 -26.52 -35.28 19.62
CA CYS A 292 -27.07 -36.24 20.58
C CYS A 292 -27.23 -35.59 21.97
N THR A 293 -28.36 -35.86 22.63
CA THR A 293 -28.65 -35.39 23.99
C THR A 293 -28.97 -36.56 24.91
N ASP A 294 -28.42 -36.54 26.13
CA ASP A 294 -28.68 -37.56 27.15
C ASP A 294 -29.95 -37.19 27.93
N TRP A 295 -30.97 -38.01 27.80
CA TRP A 295 -32.26 -37.80 28.44
C TRP A 295 -32.26 -38.11 29.95
N ASN A 296 -31.26 -38.88 30.42
CA ASN A 296 -31.10 -39.15 31.85
C ASN A 296 -30.34 -38.04 32.58
N GLY A 297 -29.80 -37.05 31.85
CA GLY A 297 -29.14 -35.87 32.42
C GLY A 297 -27.90 -36.22 33.25
N CYS A 298 -27.20 -37.29 32.88
CA CYS A 298 -26.05 -37.82 33.60
C CYS A 298 -24.78 -37.00 33.39
N ASP A 299 -24.73 -36.17 32.35
CA ASP A 299 -23.61 -35.29 32.00
C ASP A 299 -24.03 -33.81 32.11
N ALA A 300 -23.21 -32.99 32.80
CA ALA A 300 -23.48 -31.57 33.02
C ALA A 300 -23.35 -30.71 31.74
N ASN A 301 -22.79 -31.29 30.66
CA ASN A 301 -22.56 -30.62 29.37
C ASN A 301 -23.59 -31.06 28.31
N ASN A 302 -24.88 -30.82 28.56
CA ASN A 302 -26.00 -31.31 27.75
C ASN A 302 -26.16 -30.66 26.35
N TYR A 303 -25.05 -30.20 25.75
CA TYR A 303 -24.95 -29.55 24.43
C TYR A 303 -23.67 -29.92 23.66
N LYS A 304 -22.80 -30.79 24.19
CA LYS A 304 -21.41 -30.87 23.70
C LYS A 304 -21.03 -32.00 22.76
N ASN A 305 -21.98 -32.71 22.15
CA ASN A 305 -21.64 -33.86 21.32
C ASN A 305 -22.27 -33.74 19.92
N THR A 306 -21.83 -32.74 19.15
CA THR A 306 -22.01 -32.75 17.69
C THR A 306 -21.00 -33.72 17.10
N PHE A 307 -21.50 -34.83 16.57
CA PHE A 307 -20.66 -35.85 15.94
C PHE A 307 -20.60 -35.59 14.44
N ILE A 308 -19.42 -35.80 13.86
CA ILE A 308 -19.14 -35.62 12.44
C ILE A 308 -18.72 -36.98 11.88
N GLU A 309 -19.32 -37.36 10.76
CA GLU A 309 -18.92 -38.56 10.02
C GLU A 309 -18.78 -38.26 8.52
N PRO A 310 -17.97 -39.05 7.79
CA PRO A 310 -17.86 -38.92 6.34
C PRO A 310 -19.15 -39.34 5.63
N CYS A 311 -19.46 -38.67 4.53
CA CYS A 311 -20.56 -39.01 3.62
C CYS A 311 -20.16 -38.73 2.17
N ASP A 312 -20.79 -39.45 1.25
CA ASP A 312 -20.62 -39.21 -0.18
C ASP A 312 -21.57 -38.09 -0.62
N TYR A 313 -20.98 -36.97 -1.05
CA TYR A 313 -21.72 -35.83 -1.59
C TYR A 313 -22.28 -36.20 -2.97
N PRO A 314 -23.59 -36.02 -3.24
CA PRO A 314 -24.17 -36.42 -4.52
C PRO A 314 -23.47 -35.69 -5.68
N GLU A 315 -22.81 -36.47 -6.53
CA GLU A 315 -22.03 -36.04 -7.69
C GLU A 315 -22.93 -35.42 -8.77
N GLU A 316 -23.21 -34.12 -8.67
CA GLU A 316 -23.60 -33.29 -9.82
C GLU A 316 -22.74 -32.02 -9.89
N VAL A 317 -21.43 -32.19 -9.70
CA VAL A 317 -20.43 -31.15 -10.03
C VAL A 317 -19.52 -31.72 -11.11
N CYS A 318 -19.35 -30.95 -12.19
CA CYS A 318 -18.48 -31.29 -13.32
C CYS A 318 -17.08 -31.59 -12.79
N LYS A 319 -16.63 -32.83 -12.94
CA LYS A 319 -15.28 -33.26 -12.58
C LYS A 319 -14.35 -32.92 -13.74
N GLU A 320 -13.40 -32.01 -13.52
CA GLU A 320 -12.38 -31.67 -14.52
C GLU A 320 -11.67 -32.94 -15.00
N GLN A 321 -11.65 -33.18 -16.31
CA GLN A 321 -10.94 -34.29 -16.93
C GLN A 321 -10.06 -33.76 -18.05
N TRP A 322 -8.78 -33.62 -17.74
CA TRP A 322 -7.78 -33.03 -18.64
C TRP A 322 -7.28 -34.06 -19.66
N ASP A 323 -7.51 -33.78 -20.94
CA ASP A 323 -6.86 -34.45 -22.06
C ASP A 323 -5.66 -33.62 -22.49
N CYS A 324 -4.47 -34.18 -22.29
CA CYS A 324 -3.22 -33.51 -22.61
C CYS A 324 -2.60 -34.16 -23.84
N GLY A 325 -2.18 -33.34 -24.81
CA GLY A 325 -1.47 -33.80 -26.00
C GLY A 325 -0.05 -34.28 -25.70
N GLU A 326 0.74 -34.53 -26.75
CA GLU A 326 2.17 -34.84 -26.58
C GLU A 326 2.95 -33.60 -26.09
N TRP A 327 3.98 -33.82 -25.27
CA TRP A 327 4.90 -32.75 -24.87
C TRP A 327 5.63 -32.18 -26.09
N SER A 328 5.83 -30.86 -26.11
CA SER A 328 6.58 -30.17 -27.16
C SER A 328 8.02 -30.70 -27.27
N ALA A 329 8.69 -30.40 -28.39
CA ALA A 329 10.14 -30.53 -28.45
C ALA A 329 10.80 -29.70 -27.33
N CYS A 330 11.93 -30.18 -26.80
CA CYS A 330 12.68 -29.52 -25.74
C CYS A 330 13.24 -28.17 -26.25
N PHE A 331 12.79 -27.06 -25.67
CA PHE A 331 13.22 -25.72 -26.03
C PHE A 331 14.51 -25.36 -25.27
N ASN A 332 15.62 -25.21 -25.98
CA ASN A 332 16.93 -24.92 -25.38
C ASN A 332 16.96 -23.53 -24.77
N LEU A 333 17.21 -23.47 -23.46
CA LEU A 333 17.34 -22.21 -22.71
C LEU A 333 18.81 -21.84 -22.44
N SER A 334 19.74 -22.77 -22.67
CA SER A 334 21.18 -22.55 -22.49
C SER A 334 22.04 -23.43 -23.41
N ALA A 335 23.30 -23.03 -23.58
CA ALA A 335 24.33 -23.85 -24.24
C ALA A 335 24.76 -25.08 -23.40
N SER A 336 24.23 -25.24 -22.18
CA SER A 336 24.55 -26.34 -21.26
C SER A 336 23.60 -27.55 -21.35
N GLY A 337 22.70 -27.58 -22.34
CA GLY A 337 21.84 -28.74 -22.62
C GLY A 337 20.57 -28.83 -21.77
N GLU A 338 20.22 -27.78 -21.04
CA GLU A 338 18.96 -27.66 -20.30
C GLU A 338 17.89 -26.97 -21.16
N GLY A 339 16.67 -27.52 -21.12
CA GLY A 339 15.54 -26.96 -21.84
C GLY A 339 14.21 -27.15 -21.12
N ILE A 340 13.16 -26.59 -21.71
CA ILE A 340 11.78 -26.71 -21.21
C ILE A 340 10.90 -27.31 -22.31
N GLN A 341 10.04 -28.25 -21.92
CA GLN A 341 8.92 -28.70 -22.75
C GLN A 341 7.62 -28.12 -22.22
N THR A 342 6.71 -27.81 -23.13
CA THR A 342 5.36 -27.36 -22.83
C THR A 342 4.36 -28.38 -23.33
N ILE A 343 3.19 -28.45 -22.71
CA ILE A 343 2.09 -29.33 -23.11
C ILE A 343 0.81 -28.51 -23.15
N THR A 344 -0.05 -28.80 -24.13
CA THR A 344 -1.39 -28.22 -24.20
C THR A 344 -2.38 -29.25 -23.67
N CYS A 345 -3.11 -28.87 -22.62
CA CYS A 345 -4.17 -29.69 -22.05
C CYS A 345 -5.51 -28.97 -22.25
N THR A 346 -6.53 -29.74 -22.61
CA THR A 346 -7.91 -29.28 -22.75
C THR A 346 -8.79 -30.07 -21.80
N ASP A 347 -9.58 -29.39 -20.98
CA ASP A 347 -10.58 -30.06 -20.16
C ASP A 347 -11.72 -30.56 -21.07
N ILE A 348 -11.83 -31.88 -21.20
CA ILE A 348 -12.87 -32.53 -22.01
C ILE A 348 -14.26 -32.13 -21.50
N ASN A 349 -14.40 -31.94 -20.20
CA ASN A 349 -15.68 -31.70 -19.57
C ASN A 349 -16.04 -30.21 -19.51
N SER A 350 -15.12 -29.33 -19.94
CA SER A 350 -15.32 -27.87 -20.02
C SER A 350 -15.91 -27.29 -18.72
N CYS A 351 -15.40 -27.74 -17.56
CA CYS A 351 -15.93 -27.40 -16.25
C CYS A 351 -15.66 -25.94 -15.83
N GLY A 352 -14.82 -25.21 -16.57
CA GLY A 352 -14.59 -23.77 -16.39
C GLY A 352 -13.70 -23.40 -15.20
N THR A 353 -13.17 -24.39 -14.48
CA THR A 353 -12.26 -24.23 -13.34
C THR A 353 -10.87 -24.79 -13.67
N PHE A 354 -9.83 -24.38 -12.93
CA PHE A 354 -8.44 -24.86 -13.10
C PHE A 354 -7.92 -25.64 -11.88
N LEU A 355 -8.81 -26.14 -11.02
CA LEU A 355 -8.47 -26.71 -9.71
C LEU A 355 -7.63 -27.99 -9.81
N LEU A 356 -7.76 -28.76 -10.89
CA LEU A 356 -7.02 -29.99 -11.14
C LEU A 356 -6.15 -29.90 -12.40
N GLN A 357 -5.87 -28.70 -12.91
CA GLN A 357 -5.06 -28.52 -14.11
C GLN A 357 -3.62 -29.06 -13.87
N PRO A 358 -3.14 -29.99 -14.71
CA PRO A 358 -1.77 -30.49 -14.60
C PRO A 358 -0.75 -29.43 -15.01
N ASN A 359 0.45 -29.49 -14.44
CA ASN A 359 1.54 -28.56 -14.76
C ASN A 359 1.84 -28.55 -16.27
N LEU A 360 1.71 -27.37 -16.89
CA LEU A 360 1.83 -27.21 -18.35
C LEU A 360 3.28 -27.10 -18.84
N THR A 361 4.25 -27.10 -17.93
CA THR A 361 5.68 -27.00 -18.24
C THR A 361 6.49 -28.04 -17.46
N ARG A 362 7.55 -28.57 -18.08
CA ARG A 362 8.53 -29.45 -17.41
C ARG A 362 9.94 -29.21 -17.92
N ASN A 363 10.93 -29.50 -17.07
CA ASN A 363 12.34 -29.47 -17.46
C ASN A 363 12.68 -30.71 -18.31
N CYS A 364 13.52 -30.50 -19.32
CA CYS A 364 14.07 -31.55 -20.19
C CYS A 364 15.56 -31.32 -20.41
N SER A 365 16.27 -32.36 -20.82
CA SER A 365 17.65 -32.29 -21.28
C SER A 365 17.71 -32.85 -22.70
N VAL A 366 18.41 -32.15 -23.60
CA VAL A 366 18.56 -32.62 -24.99
C VAL A 366 19.73 -33.60 -25.02
N GLN A 367 19.44 -34.89 -24.83
CA GLN A 367 20.37 -35.93 -25.26
C GLN A 367 20.29 -36.07 -26.79
N GLN A 368 21.16 -35.34 -27.51
CA GLN A 368 21.58 -35.78 -28.83
C GLN A 368 23.06 -36.18 -28.77
N PRO A 369 23.42 -37.39 -29.24
CA PRO A 369 24.82 -37.76 -29.37
C PRO A 369 25.46 -36.86 -30.42
N LEU A 370 26.43 -36.06 -29.99
CA LEU A 370 27.26 -35.28 -30.90
C LEU A 370 27.94 -36.22 -31.92
N PRO A 371 28.10 -35.79 -33.19
CA PRO A 371 28.93 -36.49 -34.15
C PRO A 371 30.31 -36.76 -33.53
N SER A 372 30.89 -37.95 -33.76
CA SER A 372 32.20 -38.33 -33.21
C SER A 372 33.35 -37.42 -33.66
N THR A 373 33.08 -36.52 -34.60
CA THR A 373 33.99 -35.51 -35.13
C THR A 373 34.10 -34.29 -34.22
N CYS A 374 33.04 -33.90 -33.50
CA CYS A 374 33.03 -32.69 -32.65
C CYS A 374 33.78 -32.82 -31.30
N ASN A 375 34.64 -33.83 -31.13
CA ASN A 375 35.44 -34.07 -29.91
C ASN A 375 36.71 -34.90 -30.21
N ASN A 376 37.15 -34.96 -31.47
CA ASN A 376 38.27 -35.82 -31.87
C ASN A 376 39.63 -35.09 -31.87
N GLY A 377 39.66 -33.79 -31.57
CA GLY A 377 40.87 -32.97 -31.50
C GLY A 377 41.43 -32.63 -32.87
N ILE A 378 40.66 -32.81 -33.94
CA ILE A 378 41.07 -32.63 -35.33
C ILE A 378 40.02 -31.76 -36.02
N LYS A 379 40.47 -30.75 -36.75
CA LYS A 379 39.57 -29.94 -37.58
C LYS A 379 39.18 -30.71 -38.85
N ASP A 380 38.01 -31.33 -38.87
CA ASP A 380 37.48 -32.06 -40.02
C ASP A 380 36.13 -31.50 -40.53
N GLU A 381 35.66 -32.06 -41.65
CA GLU A 381 34.46 -31.61 -42.38
C GLU A 381 34.34 -30.08 -42.60
N ASN A 382 33.29 -29.43 -42.05
CA ASN A 382 33.00 -28.00 -42.22
C ASN A 382 33.23 -27.19 -40.91
N GLU A 383 34.04 -27.70 -39.99
CA GLU A 383 34.35 -27.03 -38.73
C GLU A 383 35.06 -25.69 -38.92
N ILE A 384 34.77 -24.73 -38.03
CA ILE A 384 35.37 -23.39 -38.06
C ILE A 384 36.64 -23.35 -37.19
N GLY A 385 36.62 -24.02 -36.02
CA GLY A 385 37.78 -24.28 -35.14
C GLY A 385 38.05 -25.79 -35.01
N ILE A 386 38.90 -26.20 -34.05
CA ILE A 386 39.07 -27.63 -33.72
C ILE A 386 37.88 -28.03 -32.85
N ASP A 387 37.11 -29.02 -33.28
CA ASP A 387 35.92 -29.53 -32.58
C ASP A 387 34.78 -28.49 -32.40
N CYS A 388 34.75 -27.39 -33.20
CA CYS A 388 33.74 -26.34 -33.08
C CYS A 388 33.42 -25.61 -34.40
N GLY A 389 32.17 -25.15 -34.54
CA GLY A 389 31.63 -24.48 -35.71
C GLY A 389 31.19 -25.43 -36.83
N GLY A 390 30.37 -24.93 -37.76
CA GLY A 390 29.83 -25.77 -38.84
C GLY A 390 28.77 -26.77 -38.34
N VAL A 391 29.03 -28.06 -38.51
CA VAL A 391 28.22 -29.17 -37.96
C VAL A 391 28.38 -29.32 -36.44
N CYS A 392 29.37 -28.67 -35.84
CA CYS A 392 29.64 -28.67 -34.40
C CYS A 392 29.21 -27.33 -33.74
N PRO A 393 29.01 -27.30 -32.40
CA PRO A 393 28.62 -26.10 -31.66
C PRO A 393 29.56 -24.91 -31.91
N ALA A 394 29.04 -23.68 -31.85
CA ALA A 394 29.80 -22.48 -32.19
C ALA A 394 31.07 -22.32 -31.32
N CYS A 395 32.19 -21.94 -31.93
CA CYS A 395 33.45 -21.72 -31.21
C CYS A 395 33.31 -20.56 -30.21
N GLU A 396 33.64 -20.80 -28.94
CA GLU A 396 33.69 -19.74 -27.93
C GLU A 396 34.74 -18.71 -28.32
N THR A 397 34.32 -17.45 -28.49
CA THR A 397 35.23 -16.32 -28.55
C THR A 397 35.66 -15.99 -27.13
N ASP A 398 36.92 -16.25 -26.84
CA ASP A 398 37.58 -16.01 -25.56
C ASP A 398 37.57 -14.49 -25.23
N LEU A 399 36.48 -14.01 -24.61
CA LEU A 399 36.46 -12.73 -23.91
C LEU A 399 37.18 -12.94 -22.59
N GLY A 400 38.48 -12.64 -22.60
CA GLY A 400 39.37 -12.75 -21.44
C GLY A 400 38.72 -12.22 -20.17
N ASN A 401 38.42 -13.15 -19.26
CA ASN A 401 37.84 -12.89 -17.95
C ASN A 401 38.80 -12.09 -17.08
N ASN A 402 38.58 -10.78 -16.99
CA ASN A 402 39.19 -9.94 -15.97
C ASN A 402 38.12 -9.43 -15.01
N TYR A 403 37.50 -10.33 -14.24
CA TYR A 403 36.45 -10.02 -13.26
C TYR A 403 36.92 -9.20 -12.05
N ALA A 404 38.22 -8.89 -11.95
CA ALA A 404 38.79 -8.14 -10.84
C ALA A 404 38.14 -6.75 -10.70
N TRP A 405 37.93 -6.01 -11.79
CA TRP A 405 37.39 -4.65 -11.72
C TRP A 405 35.93 -4.61 -11.23
N ILE A 406 35.12 -5.64 -11.53
CA ILE A 406 33.73 -5.73 -11.07
C ILE A 406 33.68 -5.93 -9.55
N THR A 407 34.57 -6.78 -9.02
CA THR A 407 34.66 -6.98 -7.57
C THR A 407 35.13 -5.72 -6.84
N TYR A 408 36.11 -4.98 -7.38
CA TYR A 408 36.52 -3.70 -6.81
C TYR A 408 35.41 -2.65 -6.87
N ALA A 409 34.67 -2.57 -7.97
CA ALA A 409 33.54 -1.65 -8.12
C ALA A 409 32.42 -1.95 -7.10
N LEU A 410 32.09 -3.23 -6.88
CA LEU A 410 31.11 -3.65 -5.88
C LEU A 410 31.55 -3.32 -4.45
N ILE A 411 32.83 -3.55 -4.10
CA ILE A 411 33.36 -3.22 -2.77
C ILE A 411 33.31 -1.72 -2.52
N VAL A 412 33.69 -0.90 -3.51
CA VAL A 412 33.63 0.57 -3.40
C VAL A 412 32.19 1.05 -3.24
N LEU A 413 31.25 0.46 -3.98
CA LEU A 413 29.82 0.78 -3.87
C LEU A 413 29.27 0.45 -2.47
N ILE A 414 29.59 -0.73 -1.93
CA ILE A 414 29.16 -1.15 -0.59
C ILE A 414 29.73 -0.21 0.48
N LEU A 415 31.02 0.17 0.38
CA LEU A 415 31.64 1.12 1.29
C LEU A 415 30.99 2.52 1.20
N LEU A 416 30.63 2.95 -0.01
CA LEU A 416 29.90 4.20 -0.23
C LEU A 416 28.52 4.20 0.41
N ILE A 417 27.76 3.12 0.21
CA ILE A 417 26.43 2.97 0.84
C ILE A 417 26.57 2.96 2.36
N ALA A 418 27.56 2.25 2.92
CA ALA A 418 27.81 2.23 4.36
C ALA A 418 28.16 3.63 4.92
N ILE A 419 28.98 4.41 4.20
CA ILE A 419 29.32 5.79 4.56
C ILE A 419 28.08 6.69 4.49
N ILE A 420 27.27 6.58 3.43
CA ILE A 420 26.02 7.33 3.28
C ILE A 420 25.05 7.00 4.42
N LEU A 421 24.89 5.72 4.78
CA LEU A 421 24.04 5.30 5.89
C LEU A 421 24.56 5.79 7.25
N MET A 422 25.88 5.76 7.48
CA MET A 422 26.50 6.35 8.67
C MET A 422 26.27 7.86 8.75
N LEU A 423 26.45 8.58 7.64
CA LEU A 423 26.22 10.03 7.58
C LEU A 423 24.73 10.37 7.73
N TYR A 424 23.84 9.58 7.13
CA TYR A 424 22.39 9.70 7.33
C TYR A 424 22.03 9.52 8.80
N LYS A 425 22.55 8.49 9.48
CA LYS A 425 22.33 8.26 10.91
C LYS A 425 22.86 9.42 11.76
N TYR A 426 24.02 9.98 11.40
CA TYR A 426 24.65 11.09 12.12
C TYR A 426 23.91 12.43 11.93
N TYR A 427 23.37 12.70 10.74
CA TYR A 427 22.69 13.96 10.39
C TYR A 427 21.15 13.85 10.31
N LYS A 428 20.56 12.74 10.74
CA LYS A 428 19.11 12.45 10.61
C LYS A 428 18.23 13.61 11.08
N LYS A 429 18.59 14.22 12.21
CA LYS A 429 17.85 15.32 12.82
C LYS A 429 17.88 16.59 11.96
N GLU A 430 19.06 16.98 11.50
CA GLU A 430 19.27 18.15 10.66
C GLU A 430 18.66 17.99 9.26
N ILE A 431 18.73 16.79 8.67
CA ILE A 431 18.11 16.46 7.38
C ILE A 431 16.58 16.59 7.50
N ARG A 432 15.98 16.07 8.57
CA ARG A 432 14.54 16.20 8.82
C ARG A 432 14.13 17.66 8.97
N GLU A 433 14.87 18.46 9.74
CA GLU A 433 14.60 19.90 9.86
C GLU A 433 14.71 20.64 8.53
N PHE A 434 15.65 20.24 7.66
CA PHE A 434 15.83 20.82 6.34
C PHE A 434 14.63 20.54 5.42
N PHE A 435 14.15 19.31 5.33
CA PHE A 435 12.99 18.97 4.48
C PHE A 435 11.70 19.65 4.97
N ILE A 436 11.52 19.79 6.30
CA ILE A 436 10.42 20.57 6.87
C ILE A 436 10.52 22.04 6.42
N ARG A 437 11.71 22.66 6.47
CA ARG A 437 11.96 24.02 5.99
C ARG A 437 11.71 24.19 4.49
N LEU A 438 12.12 23.21 3.70
CA LEU A 438 11.89 23.20 2.26
C LEU A 438 10.39 23.12 1.93
N GLY A 439 9.65 22.28 2.67
CA GLY A 439 8.19 22.19 2.56
C GLY A 439 7.49 23.54 2.77
N TRP A 440 7.96 24.37 3.71
CA TRP A 440 7.42 25.72 3.93
C TRP A 440 7.69 26.70 2.78
N TYR A 441 8.74 26.49 1.99
CA TYR A 441 9.08 27.36 0.87
C TYR A 441 8.22 27.06 -0.37
N LEU A 442 7.71 25.82 -0.46
CA LEU A 442 6.94 25.33 -1.60
C LEU A 442 5.42 25.57 -1.48
N THR A 443 4.93 26.13 -0.37
CA THR A 443 3.50 26.40 -0.18
C THR A 443 3.01 27.56 -1.06
N LYS A 444 2.01 27.29 -1.91
CA LYS A 444 1.35 28.31 -2.74
C LYS A 444 0.53 29.28 -1.89
N LYS A 445 0.43 30.53 -2.36
CA LYS A 445 -0.35 31.58 -1.67
C LYS A 445 -1.79 31.66 -2.18
N HIS A 446 -2.74 31.85 -1.28
CA HIS A 446 -4.18 31.91 -1.54
C HIS A 446 -4.84 33.02 -0.70
N PRO A 447 -5.98 33.59 -1.14
CA PRO A 447 -6.70 34.61 -0.37
C PRO A 447 -7.43 34.00 0.85
N LYS A 448 -7.60 34.80 1.91
CA LYS A 448 -8.31 34.40 3.13
C LYS A 448 -9.81 34.21 2.84
N ALA A 449 -10.37 33.07 3.23
CA ALA A 449 -11.81 32.81 3.15
C ALA A 449 -12.55 33.52 4.29
N VAL A 450 -13.61 34.27 3.98
CA VAL A 450 -14.50 34.88 4.99
C VAL A 450 -15.85 34.17 4.91
N LEU A 451 -16.13 33.32 5.89
CA LEU A 451 -17.34 32.49 5.98
C LEU A 451 -18.27 32.94 7.11
N LEU A 452 -17.70 33.40 8.24
CA LEU A 452 -18.45 33.82 9.41
C LEU A 452 -18.83 35.30 9.36
N ARG A 453 -20.07 35.58 9.75
CA ARG A 453 -20.54 36.95 10.05
C ARG A 453 -19.97 37.44 11.37
N GLU A 454 -19.91 38.75 11.54
CA GLU A 454 -19.33 39.40 12.72
C GLU A 454 -20.07 39.04 14.02
N GLU A 455 -21.41 38.95 13.98
CA GLU A 455 -22.23 38.54 15.13
C GLU A 455 -21.91 37.11 15.59
N ALA A 456 -21.88 36.16 14.64
CA ALA A 456 -21.53 34.77 14.91
C ALA A 456 -20.10 34.63 15.45
N LYS A 457 -19.14 35.35 14.86
CA LYS A 457 -17.75 35.44 15.34
C LYS A 457 -17.72 35.87 16.81
N ASN A 458 -18.35 36.98 17.15
CA ASN A 458 -18.30 37.55 18.49
C ASN A 458 -18.93 36.63 19.53
N ARG A 459 -20.07 36.01 19.20
CA ARG A 459 -20.71 35.00 20.05
C ARG A 459 -19.80 33.81 20.32
N LEU A 460 -19.23 33.23 19.27
CA LEU A 460 -18.33 32.07 19.39
C LEU A 460 -17.10 32.38 20.26
N LEU A 461 -16.50 33.55 20.09
CA LEU A 461 -15.36 33.98 20.91
C LEU A 461 -15.76 34.20 22.38
N GLN A 462 -16.98 34.67 22.63
CA GLN A 462 -17.52 34.77 23.99
C GLN A 462 -17.74 33.39 24.61
N ASP A 463 -18.32 32.44 23.88
CA ASP A 463 -18.55 31.07 24.33
C ASP A 463 -17.22 30.36 24.68
N ILE A 464 -16.18 30.57 23.86
CA ILE A 464 -14.82 30.09 24.13
C ILE A 464 -14.25 30.70 25.41
N ALA A 465 -14.34 32.02 25.57
CA ALA A 465 -13.82 32.71 26.76
C ALA A 465 -14.53 32.28 28.05
N GLU A 466 -15.85 32.06 27.98
CA GLU A 466 -16.62 31.52 29.10
C GLU A 466 -16.20 30.10 29.44
N MET A 467 -15.97 29.25 28.42
CA MET A 467 -15.48 27.90 28.65
C MET A 467 -14.12 27.92 29.35
N GLU A 468 -13.15 28.68 28.83
CA GLU A 468 -11.80 28.77 29.41
C GLU A 468 -11.81 29.15 30.89
N LYS A 469 -12.67 30.10 31.28
CA LYS A 469 -12.84 30.50 32.68
C LYS A 469 -13.36 29.37 33.58
N ASN A 470 -14.15 28.46 33.01
CA ASN A 470 -14.82 27.38 33.71
C ASN A 470 -14.07 26.04 33.66
N ILE A 471 -13.04 25.88 32.81
CA ILE A 471 -12.25 24.65 32.68
C ILE A 471 -11.73 24.14 34.04
N PRO A 472 -11.13 24.97 34.92
CA PRO A 472 -10.62 24.46 36.20
C PRO A 472 -11.71 24.00 37.18
N LYS A 473 -12.98 24.32 36.91
CA LYS A 473 -14.12 24.10 37.82
C LYS A 473 -15.09 23.03 37.32
N ARG A 474 -14.97 22.59 36.06
CA ARG A 474 -15.89 21.65 35.42
C ARG A 474 -15.19 20.32 35.14
N ASP A 475 -15.98 19.26 35.08
CA ASP A 475 -15.53 17.97 34.56
C ASP A 475 -15.05 18.14 33.10
N VAL A 476 -13.94 17.48 32.78
CA VAL A 476 -13.26 17.61 31.48
C VAL A 476 -14.14 17.07 30.35
N GLN A 477 -14.83 15.95 30.56
CA GLN A 477 -15.72 15.41 29.54
C GLN A 477 -16.95 16.29 29.35
N LYS A 478 -17.56 16.78 30.44
CA LYS A 478 -18.68 17.75 30.34
C LYS A 478 -18.28 19.01 29.58
N SER A 479 -17.05 19.48 29.78
CA SER A 479 -16.51 20.64 29.05
C SER A 479 -16.23 20.30 27.59
N ALA A 480 -15.78 19.09 27.29
CA ALA A 480 -15.58 18.59 25.93
C ALA A 480 -16.91 18.43 25.16
N PHE A 481 -17.97 17.93 25.81
CA PHE A 481 -19.33 17.90 25.23
C PHE A 481 -19.84 19.32 24.90
N TYR A 482 -19.63 20.27 25.82
CA TYR A 482 -19.99 21.66 25.58
C TYR A 482 -19.19 22.25 24.38
N LEU A 483 -17.91 21.89 24.24
CA LEU A 483 -17.08 22.29 23.11
C LEU A 483 -17.58 21.72 21.78
N ALA A 484 -18.00 20.46 21.76
CA ALA A 484 -18.59 19.86 20.57
C ALA A 484 -19.87 20.62 20.13
N GLY A 485 -20.70 21.05 21.08
CA GLY A 485 -21.86 21.90 20.81
C GLY A 485 -21.49 23.27 20.21
N ILE A 486 -20.43 23.92 20.71
CA ILE A 486 -19.92 25.18 20.13
C ILE A 486 -19.36 24.93 18.72
N ALA A 487 -18.62 23.83 18.51
CA ALA A 487 -18.09 23.44 17.21
C ALA A 487 -19.21 23.18 16.18
N ARG A 488 -20.29 22.51 16.59
CA ARG A 488 -21.49 22.32 15.78
C ARG A 488 -22.12 23.66 15.38
N TYR A 489 -22.26 24.59 16.32
CA TYR A 489 -22.73 25.94 16.02
C TYR A 489 -21.79 26.70 15.07
N TYR A 490 -20.48 26.56 15.22
CA TYR A 490 -19.50 27.13 14.30
C TYR A 490 -19.71 26.62 12.86
N PHE A 491 -19.83 25.30 12.66
CA PHE A 491 -20.02 24.73 11.32
C PHE A 491 -21.38 25.08 10.72
N LYS A 492 -22.43 25.15 11.56
CA LYS A 492 -23.73 25.69 11.16
C LYS A 492 -23.59 27.08 10.55
N GLU A 493 -22.92 28.01 11.23
CA GLU A 493 -22.75 29.38 10.75
C GLU A 493 -21.77 29.49 9.57
N ALA A 494 -20.65 28.77 9.61
CA ALA A 494 -19.61 28.84 8.57
C ALA A 494 -20.03 28.19 7.25
N LEU A 495 -20.78 27.08 7.30
CA LEU A 495 -21.22 26.34 6.11
C LEU A 495 -22.70 26.52 5.79
N GLN A 496 -23.44 27.31 6.57
CA GLN A 496 -24.89 27.51 6.42
C GLN A 496 -25.67 26.18 6.46
N LEU A 497 -25.33 25.34 7.44
CA LEU A 497 -26.00 24.08 7.73
C LEU A 497 -27.16 24.30 8.71
N PRO A 498 -28.15 23.39 8.81
CA PRO A 498 -29.04 23.32 9.97
C PRO A 498 -28.23 23.10 11.26
N TYR A 499 -28.82 23.33 12.44
CA TYR A 499 -28.10 23.10 13.70
C TYR A 499 -27.81 21.60 13.92
N GLU A 500 -28.82 20.76 13.66
CA GLU A 500 -28.68 19.31 13.59
C GLU A 500 -28.37 18.93 12.15
N PHE A 501 -27.21 18.33 11.94
CA PHE A 501 -26.76 17.83 10.64
C PHE A 501 -25.95 16.55 10.83
N LYS A 502 -26.04 15.66 9.83
CA LYS A 502 -25.29 14.40 9.80
C LYS A 502 -23.89 14.58 9.19
N PRO A 503 -22.93 13.65 9.47
CA PRO A 503 -21.59 13.72 8.87
C PRO A 503 -21.60 13.75 7.34
N GLU A 504 -22.52 13.03 6.70
CA GLU A 504 -22.62 12.97 5.24
C GLU A 504 -23.04 14.33 4.65
N GLU A 505 -24.02 14.99 5.28
CA GLU A 505 -24.50 16.32 4.91
C GLU A 505 -23.41 17.38 5.07
N PHE A 506 -22.62 17.28 6.15
CA PHE A 506 -21.45 18.12 6.38
C PHE A 506 -20.43 17.96 5.24
N SER A 507 -20.03 16.73 4.94
CA SER A 507 -19.04 16.45 3.89
C SER A 507 -19.51 16.89 2.50
N GLU A 508 -20.79 16.71 2.18
CA GLU A 508 -21.35 17.16 0.91
C GLU A 508 -21.34 18.69 0.80
N LYS A 509 -21.75 19.40 1.86
CA LYS A 509 -21.73 20.86 1.91
C LYS A 509 -20.31 21.42 1.81
N LEU A 510 -19.36 20.78 2.49
CA LEU A 510 -17.95 21.16 2.46
C LEU A 510 -17.33 21.00 1.06
N LYS A 511 -17.63 19.90 0.36
CA LYS A 511 -17.19 19.68 -1.04
C LYS A 511 -17.64 20.80 -1.98
N LYS A 512 -18.89 21.27 -1.81
CA LYS A 512 -19.49 22.36 -2.62
C LYS A 512 -18.97 23.75 -2.25
N THR A 513 -18.31 23.92 -1.10
CA THR A 513 -17.87 25.22 -0.60
C THR A 513 -16.56 25.64 -1.27
N LYS A 514 -16.52 26.86 -1.82
CA LYS A 514 -15.35 27.42 -2.53
C LYS A 514 -14.28 27.91 -1.55
N ILE A 515 -13.60 26.98 -0.91
CA ILE A 515 -12.46 27.22 -0.02
C ILE A 515 -11.28 26.33 -0.41
N ASP A 516 -10.08 26.70 0.08
CA ASP A 516 -8.84 25.95 -0.16
C ASP A 516 -8.94 24.50 0.34
N GLU A 517 -8.35 23.56 -0.41
CA GLU A 517 -8.38 22.13 -0.06
C GLU A 517 -7.73 21.85 1.31
N LEU A 518 -6.71 22.64 1.71
CA LEU A 518 -6.13 22.55 3.04
C LEU A 518 -7.14 22.94 4.12
N LEU A 519 -7.92 23.99 3.90
CA LEU A 519 -8.97 24.39 4.84
C LEU A 519 -10.10 23.36 4.90
N LYS A 520 -10.47 22.72 3.77
CA LYS A 520 -11.43 21.60 3.78
C LYS A 520 -10.93 20.42 4.61
N ARG A 521 -9.64 20.08 4.51
CA ARG A 521 -9.04 19.03 5.35
C ARG A 521 -9.12 19.39 6.84
N ILE A 522 -8.72 20.60 7.22
CA ILE A 522 -8.79 21.07 8.62
C ILE A 522 -10.24 21.01 9.13
N PHE A 523 -11.22 21.42 8.31
CA PHE A 523 -12.65 21.35 8.64
C PHE A 523 -13.11 19.91 8.90
N ASN A 524 -12.77 18.97 8.00
CA ASN A 524 -13.12 17.56 8.14
C ASN A 524 -12.52 16.93 9.40
N GLU A 525 -11.24 17.15 9.65
CA GLU A 525 -10.54 16.60 10.81
C GLU A 525 -11.15 17.11 12.14
N TYR A 526 -11.43 18.42 12.22
CA TYR A 526 -12.04 18.99 13.42
C TYR A 526 -13.47 18.51 13.65
N HIS A 527 -14.26 18.48 12.58
CA HIS A 527 -15.64 18.02 12.64
C HIS A 527 -15.70 16.55 13.07
N SER A 528 -14.88 15.67 12.46
CA SER A 528 -14.83 14.25 12.82
C SER A 528 -14.50 14.05 14.30
N LEU A 529 -13.50 14.77 14.82
CA LEU A 529 -13.11 14.67 16.22
C LEU A 529 -14.20 15.19 17.18
N THR A 530 -14.74 16.38 16.90
CA THR A 530 -15.78 16.97 17.77
C THR A 530 -17.09 16.20 17.73
N TYR A 531 -17.43 15.59 16.58
CA TYR A 531 -18.55 14.65 16.46
C TYR A 531 -18.33 13.41 17.34
N GLN A 532 -17.15 12.78 17.30
CA GLN A 532 -16.86 11.63 18.19
C GLN A 532 -16.95 12.00 19.68
N VAL A 533 -16.53 13.21 20.04
CA VAL A 533 -16.66 13.73 21.41
C VAL A 533 -18.13 13.90 21.78
N GLU A 534 -18.95 14.50 20.91
CA GLU A 534 -20.38 14.74 21.15
C GLU A 534 -21.15 13.46 21.47
N PHE A 535 -20.84 12.37 20.76
CA PHE A 535 -21.49 11.07 20.93
C PHE A 535 -20.76 10.12 21.90
N GLY A 536 -19.80 10.63 22.68
CA GLY A 536 -19.12 9.87 23.73
C GLY A 536 -18.17 8.77 23.24
N LYS A 537 -17.86 8.73 21.94
CA LYS A 537 -16.92 7.78 21.32
C LYS A 537 -15.45 8.15 21.58
N TYR A 538 -15.17 9.40 21.94
CA TYR A 538 -13.81 9.89 22.23
C TYR A 538 -13.70 10.56 23.60
N LYS A 539 -12.78 10.05 24.43
CA LYS A 539 -12.50 10.59 25.78
C LYS A 539 -11.37 11.63 25.73
N VAL A 540 -11.74 12.90 25.90
CA VAL A 540 -10.81 14.05 25.82
C VAL A 540 -10.01 14.20 27.12
N LEU A 541 -8.69 14.27 27.04
CA LEU A 541 -7.86 14.53 28.22
C LEU A 541 -7.78 16.04 28.55
N PRO A 542 -7.49 16.42 29.81
CA PRO A 542 -7.50 17.83 30.23
C PRO A 542 -6.64 18.74 29.34
N TYR A 543 -5.50 18.24 28.87
CA TYR A 543 -4.59 18.98 27.99
C TYR A 543 -5.08 19.06 26.54
N GLU A 544 -5.80 18.06 26.04
CA GLU A 544 -6.38 18.06 24.69
C GLU A 544 -7.50 19.09 24.58
N LEU A 545 -8.30 19.26 25.64
CA LEU A 545 -9.40 20.24 25.66
C LEU A 545 -8.93 21.66 25.33
N LEU A 546 -7.77 22.06 25.84
CA LEU A 546 -7.20 23.38 25.58
C LEU A 546 -6.69 23.53 24.15
N VAL A 547 -6.10 22.46 23.60
CA VAL A 547 -5.66 22.46 22.21
C VAL A 547 -6.86 22.53 21.27
N LEU A 548 -7.93 21.77 21.54
CA LEU A 548 -9.17 21.83 20.75
C LEU A 548 -9.84 23.22 20.78
N LEU A 549 -9.79 23.91 21.92
CA LEU A 549 -10.26 25.29 22.03
C LEU A 549 -9.40 26.26 21.20
N ASP A 550 -8.08 26.10 21.22
CA ASP A 550 -7.17 26.92 20.42
C ASP A 550 -7.33 26.66 18.92
N GLU A 551 -7.60 25.41 18.53
CA GLU A 551 -7.95 25.01 17.16
C GLU A 551 -9.26 25.67 16.70
N LEU A 552 -10.33 25.61 17.51
CA LEU A 552 -11.60 26.27 17.18
C LEU A 552 -11.44 27.78 17.04
N ARG A 553 -10.71 28.41 17.98
CA ARG A 553 -10.42 29.83 17.94
C ARG A 553 -9.68 30.20 16.66
N LEU A 554 -8.72 29.38 16.24
CA LEU A 554 -7.97 29.61 15.02
C LEU A 554 -8.85 29.46 13.78
N LEU A 555 -9.72 28.45 13.72
CA LEU A 555 -10.72 28.29 12.67
C LEU A 555 -11.64 29.52 12.57
N ILE A 556 -12.12 30.06 13.70
CA ILE A 556 -12.93 31.28 13.73
C ILE A 556 -12.14 32.46 13.16
N PHE A 557 -10.89 32.65 13.56
CA PHE A 557 -10.05 33.73 13.06
C PHE A 557 -9.72 33.61 11.58
N GLN A 558 -9.47 32.39 11.11
CA GLN A 558 -9.18 32.10 9.72
C GLN A 558 -10.37 32.32 8.79
N THR A 559 -11.59 32.16 9.31
CA THR A 559 -12.83 32.19 8.54
C THR A 559 -13.67 33.44 8.78
N SER A 560 -13.12 34.44 9.47
CA SER A 560 -13.79 35.72 9.72
C SER A 560 -12.85 36.92 9.49
N ASN A 561 -13.42 38.12 9.49
CA ASN A 561 -12.62 39.35 9.47
C ASN A 561 -12.11 39.64 10.89
N THR A 562 -10.80 39.48 11.09
CA THR A 562 -10.13 39.59 12.39
C THR A 562 -8.89 40.45 12.31
N THR A 563 -8.73 41.31 13.29
CA THR A 563 -7.56 42.17 13.47
C THR A 563 -6.59 41.57 14.49
N LYS A 564 -5.35 42.07 14.52
CA LYS A 564 -4.38 41.71 15.55
C LYS A 564 -4.87 42.05 16.97
N ALA A 565 -5.63 43.14 17.11
CA ALA A 565 -6.20 43.56 18.40
C ALA A 565 -7.23 42.56 18.94
N ASP A 566 -8.02 41.93 18.06
CA ASP A 566 -8.96 40.87 18.44
C ASP A 566 -8.22 39.67 19.06
N GLY A 567 -7.06 39.31 18.50
CA GLY A 567 -6.17 38.28 19.06
C GLY A 567 -5.63 38.67 20.43
N GLU A 568 -5.12 39.90 20.59
CA GLU A 568 -4.56 40.40 21.86
C GLU A 568 -5.57 40.34 23.01
N GLN A 569 -6.83 40.68 22.73
CA GLN A 569 -7.90 40.64 23.72
C GLN A 569 -8.20 39.22 24.18
N GLN A 570 -8.21 38.24 23.27
CA GLN A 570 -8.44 36.83 23.61
C GLN A 570 -7.32 36.25 24.50
N ILE A 571 -6.05 36.58 24.23
CA ILE A 571 -4.94 36.13 25.09
C ILE A 571 -5.00 36.72 26.49
N LYS A 572 -5.33 38.02 26.62
CA LYS A 572 -5.44 38.66 27.93
C LYS A 572 -6.48 37.95 28.79
N ASN A 573 -7.61 37.56 28.20
CA ASN A 573 -8.64 36.78 28.88
C ASN A 573 -8.09 35.42 29.33
N ARG A 574 -7.34 34.73 28.46
CA ARG A 574 -6.73 33.41 28.73
C ARG A 574 -5.69 33.41 29.85
N LYS A 575 -4.77 34.38 29.89
CA LYS A 575 -3.69 34.46 30.91
C LYS A 575 -4.22 34.54 32.35
N THR A 576 -5.48 34.92 32.52
CA THR A 576 -6.18 34.97 33.81
C THR A 576 -6.55 33.57 34.35
N VAL A 577 -6.46 32.53 33.52
CA VAL A 577 -6.74 31.13 33.87
C VAL A 577 -5.42 30.40 34.14
N SER A 578 -5.15 30.04 35.40
CA SER A 578 -3.96 29.29 35.80
C SER A 578 -4.00 27.86 35.28
N LEU A 579 -3.15 27.55 34.30
CA LEU A 579 -2.97 26.23 33.73
C LEU A 579 -1.80 25.52 34.42
N GLN A 580 -2.01 25.04 35.64
CA GLN A 580 -1.02 24.20 36.31
C GLN A 580 -1.08 22.76 35.77
N LYS A 581 0.08 22.24 35.34
CA LYS A 581 0.36 20.88 34.84
C LYS A 581 -0.28 20.53 33.48
N ILE A 582 0.23 21.14 32.42
CA ILE A 582 0.10 20.60 31.05
C ILE A 582 1.46 20.01 30.66
N ASP A 583 1.44 18.82 30.07
CA ASP A 583 2.61 18.17 29.51
C ASP A 583 3.31 19.06 28.46
N GLY A 584 4.64 18.94 28.34
CA GLY A 584 5.49 19.87 27.59
C GLY A 584 5.14 19.96 26.10
N VAL A 585 4.71 18.85 25.49
CA VAL A 585 4.35 18.80 24.06
C VAL A 585 3.06 19.59 23.78
N PHE A 586 1.98 19.32 24.52
CA PHE A 586 0.69 20.00 24.33
C PHE A 586 0.75 21.49 24.67
N THR A 587 1.56 21.87 25.67
CA THR A 587 1.88 23.27 25.94
C THR A 587 2.56 23.94 24.74
N GLY A 588 3.53 23.26 24.12
CA GLY A 588 4.20 23.76 22.93
C GLY A 588 3.26 23.88 21.72
N ILE A 589 2.33 22.93 21.53
CA ILE A 589 1.30 22.99 20.49
C ILE A 589 0.41 24.22 20.69
N SER A 590 -0.14 24.39 21.88
CA SER A 590 -1.00 25.54 22.22
C SER A 590 -0.26 26.87 22.02
N ASN A 591 0.99 26.97 22.46
CA ASN A 591 1.81 28.17 22.26
C ASN A 591 2.05 28.48 20.77
N ALA A 592 2.25 27.44 19.94
CA ALA A 592 2.39 27.61 18.51
C ALA A 592 1.06 28.06 17.87
N MET A 593 -0.08 27.47 18.24
CA MET A 593 -1.41 27.89 17.78
C MET A 593 -1.69 29.34 18.14
N LEU A 594 -1.39 29.74 19.38
CA LEU A 594 -1.47 31.13 19.79
C LEU A 594 -0.62 32.02 18.88
N ALA A 595 0.64 31.68 18.63
CA ALA A 595 1.47 32.49 17.75
C ALA A 595 0.92 32.62 16.31
N VAL A 596 0.26 31.58 15.79
CA VAL A 596 -0.46 31.66 14.51
C VAL A 596 -1.58 32.70 14.57
N GLN A 597 -2.31 32.79 15.69
CA GLN A 597 -3.36 33.79 15.89
C GLN A 597 -2.83 35.25 15.85
N PHE A 598 -1.57 35.49 16.18
CA PHE A 598 -0.92 36.82 16.11
C PHE A 598 -0.21 37.11 14.79
N SER A 599 -0.36 36.23 13.80
CA SER A 599 0.45 36.28 12.58
C SER A 599 1.96 36.20 12.87
N GLU A 600 2.37 35.66 14.02
CA GLU A 600 3.77 35.41 14.37
C GLU A 600 4.24 34.06 13.79
N ILE A 601 4.05 33.92 12.47
CA ILE A 601 4.27 32.66 11.75
C ILE A 601 5.71 32.15 11.90
N ALA A 602 6.69 33.05 11.99
CA ALA A 602 8.08 32.67 12.23
C ALA A 602 8.28 32.01 13.60
N PHE A 603 7.62 32.53 14.64
CA PHE A 603 7.65 31.93 15.98
C PHE A 603 6.89 30.60 15.97
N ALA A 604 5.70 30.54 15.38
CA ALA A 604 4.92 29.31 15.28
C ALA A 604 5.70 28.17 14.58
N LYS A 605 6.36 28.46 13.44
CA LYS A 605 7.22 27.50 12.72
C LYS A 605 8.39 27.03 13.59
N LYS A 606 9.02 27.94 14.33
CA LYS A 606 10.13 27.61 15.24
C LYS A 606 9.65 26.68 16.35
N THR A 607 8.54 27.00 17.00
CA THR A 607 7.96 26.19 18.07
C THR A 607 7.53 24.82 17.55
N TYR A 608 6.90 24.74 16.36
CA TYR A 608 6.55 23.48 15.70
C TYR A 608 7.77 22.56 15.51
N VAL A 609 8.88 23.08 14.99
CA VAL A 609 10.11 22.29 14.83
C VAL A 609 10.67 21.83 16.18
N GLN A 610 10.52 22.64 17.23
CA GLN A 610 10.96 22.29 18.58
C GLN A 610 10.12 21.16 19.22
N LEU A 611 8.90 20.90 18.74
CA LEU A 611 8.03 19.80 19.22
C LEU A 611 8.55 18.41 18.86
N ILE A 612 9.40 18.29 17.84
CA ILE A 612 9.90 17.00 17.35
C ILE A 612 10.61 16.20 18.45
N ASN A 613 11.49 16.85 19.22
CA ASN A 613 12.26 16.15 20.26
C ASN A 613 11.40 15.67 21.44
N PRO A 614 10.53 16.52 22.05
CA PRO A 614 9.68 16.05 23.13
C PRO A 614 8.60 15.07 22.65
N PHE A 615 8.16 15.14 21.38
CA PHE A 615 7.28 14.13 20.79
C PHE A 615 7.91 12.74 20.76
N GLU A 616 9.17 12.62 20.31
CA GLU A 616 9.90 11.34 20.29
C GLU A 616 10.09 10.72 21.67
N SER A 617 10.00 11.51 22.74
CA SER A 617 10.13 11.03 24.13
C SER A 617 8.82 10.53 24.76
N LEU A 618 7.68 10.68 24.09
CA LEU A 618 6.38 10.21 24.58
C LEU A 618 6.22 8.68 24.43
N LYS A 619 5.34 8.07 25.22
CA LYS A 619 4.93 6.66 25.02
C LYS A 619 4.10 6.53 23.74
N LEU A 620 4.06 5.33 23.12
CA LEU A 620 3.31 5.09 21.87
C LEU A 620 1.85 5.58 21.92
N SER A 621 1.12 5.27 22.99
CA SER A 621 -0.28 5.72 23.17
C SER A 621 -0.45 7.25 23.27
N GLU A 622 0.59 7.95 23.75
CA GLU A 622 0.62 9.42 23.84
C GLU A 622 1.10 10.05 22.53
N GLN A 623 1.99 9.37 21.80
CA GLN A 623 2.44 9.76 20.47
C GLN A 623 1.27 9.78 19.49
N GLU A 624 0.40 8.78 19.49
CA GLU A 624 -0.79 8.76 18.61
C GLU A 624 -1.69 9.98 18.82
N ARG A 625 -1.96 10.34 20.09
CA ARG A 625 -2.77 11.52 20.44
C ARG A 625 -2.06 12.82 20.07
N ALA A 626 -0.79 12.96 20.41
CA ALA A 626 0.00 14.15 20.11
C ALA A 626 0.20 14.34 18.59
N TYR A 627 0.38 13.26 17.85
CA TYR A 627 0.61 13.28 16.40
C TYR A 627 -0.56 13.93 15.65
N ARG A 628 -1.80 13.64 16.07
CA ARG A 628 -3.00 14.28 15.50
C ARG A 628 -2.94 15.80 15.61
N HIS A 629 -2.69 16.31 16.81
CA HIS A 629 -2.63 17.76 17.06
C HIS A 629 -1.40 18.43 16.43
N ILE A 630 -0.26 17.73 16.35
CA ILE A 630 0.94 18.22 15.67
C ILE A 630 0.69 18.32 14.16
N THR A 631 0.13 17.28 13.55
CA THR A 631 -0.20 17.27 12.12
C THR A 631 -1.16 18.40 11.79
N ARG A 632 -2.17 18.60 12.65
CA ARG A 632 -3.08 19.72 12.50
C ARG A 632 -2.41 21.08 12.65
N LEU A 633 -1.60 21.28 13.68
CA LEU A 633 -0.82 22.52 13.85
C LEU A 633 0.02 22.82 12.61
N ASN A 634 0.61 21.81 11.97
CA ASN A 634 1.35 21.99 10.72
C ASN A 634 0.44 22.55 9.61
N ASP A 635 -0.73 21.96 9.42
CA ASP A 635 -1.71 22.40 8.42
C ASP A 635 -2.21 23.81 8.67
N GLU A 636 -2.49 24.13 9.92
CA GLU A 636 -2.87 25.47 10.36
C GLU A 636 -1.78 26.51 10.04
N ILE A 637 -0.51 26.21 10.36
CA ILE A 637 0.62 27.09 10.03
C ILE A 637 0.77 27.21 8.51
N ARG A 638 0.57 26.14 7.74
CA ARG A 638 0.68 26.14 6.26
C ARG A 638 -0.39 27.01 5.63
N TYR A 639 -1.63 26.84 6.09
CA TYR A 639 -2.77 27.59 5.60
C TYR A 639 -2.58 29.09 5.86
N VAL A 640 -2.21 29.49 7.08
CA VAL A 640 -1.99 30.91 7.41
C VAL A 640 -0.74 31.48 6.74
N SER A 641 0.33 30.68 6.58
CA SER A 641 1.53 31.08 5.82
C SER A 641 1.24 31.36 4.35
N GLY A 642 0.19 30.74 3.81
CA GLY A 642 -0.24 30.90 2.42
C GLY A 642 -0.97 32.21 2.15
N PHE A 643 -1.32 33.02 3.15
CA PHE A 643 -2.04 34.27 2.87
C PHE A 643 -1.13 35.33 2.22
N THR A 644 -1.64 36.00 1.18
CA THR A 644 -1.11 37.30 0.76
C THR A 644 -1.53 38.34 1.79
N PRO A 645 -0.62 39.19 2.30
CA PRO A 645 -1.02 40.36 3.08
C PRO A 645 -2.00 41.18 2.26
N SER A 646 -3.15 41.53 2.84
CA SER A 646 -4.09 42.50 2.25
C SER A 646 -3.52 43.90 2.29
#